data_AF-C0QG15-F1
#
_entry.id   AF-C0QG15-F1
#
_cell.length_a   1.000
_cell.length_b   1.000
_cell.length_c   1.000
_cell.angle_alpha   90.00
_cell.angle_beta   90.00
_cell.angle_gamma   90.00
#
_symmetry.space_group_name_H-M   'P 1'
#
loop_
_entity.id
_entity.type
_entity.pdbx_description
1 polymer ?
#
loop_
_entity_poly.entity_id
_entity_poly.type
_entity_poly.pdbx_seq_one_letter_code
_entity_poly.pdbx_strand_id
1 'polypeptide(L)'
;MKTITEILIRLSLMGLTLMPVIGCNSSSNGNSTTSGDLTAVDSETKDSSTVKLTYPVVDTGQSACYDDDGAKITCPGTGEAFAGQDAQYVGLQPSYTDNGDGTVTDNVTGLVWQQIPANSGLNYQEAEAYCESLELGGYDDWRIPTTKELFSISNVSKGWPYLDTTYFNLAGSSVSKDEQYWTQYYVGTTVEGGSEAAFGVNHGTGHIKAYPATVSGPMGNYVRAVRGNSSYGVNDFEKNGDGTVTDHATGLMWQQANSKTVMDWKDALAYAENLTEGGYSDWRLPTVKELQSIVDYTHSPSTGDAANLGPAIDTDFFDITALASGTTDYDPDYGYFWTSTSAYFGEDSPEYYYAWYVAFGSAVGQDGADFHGAGAVRFDTKYEGGALGEGGERYYNYVRCVRDVESGVSKNSSDDNGLAYEPFINSIVFDFAYGDTETGERLIDSQYASTAYYNMDETGSDPGNMFGVNFADGRIKGYGLNLAGADKTFFVIYVRDNKATNYGVNNFRDNGDGTITDLSTGLMWMQDDSGYGMEWQDALAYCEDLEYASHTDWRLPNAKELQSIVDYTRMPDATDNTTPSTPGAAIDTNFFNITPFTNYNGDEDWGFFWSASTHKSSNGNGGWGAYIAFGRALGYMGDGWVDIHGAGCERSDPKYDDGTDYSEGHGPQGDAVYVYNYVRPVCYDETVTNPTYVVVDTNQNTYWDNTSEISAPAQGETFYGQDAQYNGIQASYTDNGNGTVTDNNTGLMWQKSPDTNGDGDILSNDKYSYDEAMVNASACTTGGYTDWRLPTIKELYSLMQFSGEDVSSESLGDTEAGMDMPIDDGSDGEEPAGTIVDTSSDMAAPELDFNAGVDYLSGLGVTMTAADLEAVFGSPPPPLAEELAQALNITIQQAETLMNDYLGLPDLDLGMSSM
;
A
#
# COMPACT_ATOMS: atom_id res chain seq x y z
N MET A 1 61.66 11.61 20.02
CA MET A 1 61.67 13.05 20.38
C MET A 1 60.26 13.54 20.13
N LYS A 2 59.43 13.98 21.06
CA LYS A 2 59.43 14.27 22.50
C LYS A 2 57.93 14.08 22.89
N THR A 3 57.54 13.11 23.73
CA THR A 3 57.27 13.24 25.20
C THR A 3 56.11 14.20 25.53
N ILE A 4 55.19 14.02 26.49
CA ILE A 4 54.96 13.13 27.67
C ILE A 4 53.58 13.65 28.23
N THR A 5 52.59 12.82 28.59
CA THR A 5 52.21 12.39 29.98
C THR A 5 51.72 13.57 30.88
N GLU A 6 50.70 13.54 31.75
CA GLU A 6 50.27 12.59 32.81
C GLU A 6 49.11 13.29 33.60
N ILE A 7 48.11 12.66 34.25
CA ILE A 7 48.01 12.24 35.69
C ILE A 7 46.51 11.80 35.91
N LEU A 8 46.14 10.52 36.18
CA LEU A 8 46.11 9.74 37.45
C LEU A 8 44.99 10.16 38.46
N ILE A 9 44.25 9.34 39.25
CA ILE A 9 44.01 7.89 39.43
C ILE A 9 42.99 7.65 40.60
N ARG A 10 42.21 6.53 40.59
CA ARG A 10 41.63 5.73 41.74
C ARG A 10 40.43 6.29 42.59
N LEU A 11 39.53 5.51 43.25
CA LEU A 11 39.50 4.13 43.81
C LEU A 11 38.04 3.68 44.21
N SER A 12 37.70 2.40 43.93
CA SER A 12 36.93 1.35 44.68
C SER A 12 35.51 1.48 45.29
N LEU A 13 34.65 0.53 44.85
CA LEU A 13 33.85 -0.53 45.53
C LEU A 13 32.78 -0.26 46.63
N MET A 14 31.79 -1.17 46.58
CA MET A 14 30.70 -1.57 47.52
C MET A 14 29.35 -0.92 47.20
N GLY A 15 28.20 -1.60 47.03
CA GLY A 15 27.77 -2.95 47.42
C GLY A 15 26.48 -2.85 48.27
N LEU A 16 25.39 -3.45 47.77
CA LEU A 16 24.13 -3.85 48.43
C LEU A 16 23.02 -2.81 48.77
N THR A 17 21.87 -3.02 48.10
CA THR A 17 20.46 -3.18 48.59
C THR A 17 19.90 -2.28 49.72
N LEU A 18 18.78 -1.58 49.46
CA LEU A 18 17.40 -1.87 49.99
C LEU A 18 16.45 -0.67 49.73
N MET A 19 15.16 -0.98 49.47
CA MET A 19 14.01 -0.05 49.45
C MET A 19 13.87 0.80 50.73
N PRO A 20 13.05 1.88 50.71
CA PRO A 20 11.85 1.80 51.56
C PRO A 20 10.55 2.48 51.05
N VAL A 21 9.49 1.83 51.52
CA VAL A 21 8.07 2.15 51.77
C VAL A 21 7.72 3.58 52.28
N ILE A 22 6.63 4.11 51.71
CA ILE A 22 5.48 4.91 52.24
C ILE A 22 5.67 5.74 53.53
N GLY A 23 5.22 7.01 53.47
CA GLY A 23 4.88 7.81 54.65
C GLY A 23 3.94 8.98 54.34
N CYS A 24 2.65 8.79 54.63
CA CYS A 24 1.61 9.82 54.67
C CYS A 24 1.82 10.79 55.86
N ASN A 25 1.53 12.08 55.70
CA ASN A 25 1.31 12.96 56.86
C ASN A 25 0.33 14.10 56.56
N SER A 26 -0.70 14.15 57.40
CA SER A 26 -1.80 15.11 57.47
C SER A 26 -1.43 16.40 58.21
N SER A 27 -2.03 17.53 57.86
CA SER A 27 -2.39 18.57 58.85
C SER A 27 -3.56 19.45 58.39
N SER A 28 -4.57 19.47 59.25
CA SER A 28 -5.82 20.24 59.20
C SER A 28 -5.68 21.71 59.60
N ASN A 29 -6.55 22.58 59.10
CA ASN A 29 -7.33 23.54 59.89
C ASN A 29 -8.41 24.23 59.02
N GLY A 30 -9.67 24.20 59.48
CA GLY A 30 -10.83 24.76 58.77
C GLY A 30 -11.34 26.09 59.33
N ASN A 31 -12.28 26.72 58.61
CA ASN A 31 -13.51 27.27 59.18
C ASN A 31 -14.55 27.57 58.08
N SER A 32 -15.82 27.44 58.44
CA SER A 32 -17.05 27.53 57.63
C SER A 32 -17.57 28.97 57.47
N THR A 33 -18.20 29.31 56.32
CA THR A 33 -19.63 29.73 56.22
C THR A 33 -20.08 30.06 54.77
N THR A 34 -21.04 29.25 54.30
CA THR A 34 -22.27 29.54 53.50
C THR A 34 -22.29 30.25 52.13
N SER A 35 -22.87 29.51 51.18
CA SER A 35 -23.95 29.87 50.23
C SER A 35 -23.57 30.37 48.82
N GLY A 36 -23.77 29.50 47.82
CA GLY A 36 -24.22 29.92 46.49
C GLY A 36 -23.67 29.13 45.31
N ASP A 37 -24.38 28.06 44.94
CA ASP A 37 -24.61 27.60 43.56
C ASP A 37 -23.45 27.00 42.73
N LEU A 38 -23.85 26.20 41.74
CA LEU A 38 -23.08 25.41 40.75
C LEU A 38 -22.66 24.01 41.20
N THR A 39 -23.56 23.05 40.95
CA THR A 39 -23.23 21.62 40.85
C THR A 39 -22.39 21.40 39.59
N ALA A 40 -21.09 21.16 39.76
CA ALA A 40 -20.24 20.55 38.75
C ALA A 40 -20.54 19.05 38.69
N VAL A 41 -20.80 18.55 37.49
CA VAL A 41 -20.81 17.13 37.15
C VAL A 41 -19.36 16.70 37.01
N ASP A 42 -18.93 15.72 37.80
CA ASP A 42 -17.67 15.00 37.55
C ASP A 42 -17.82 14.28 36.20
N SER A 43 -17.17 14.79 35.17
CA SER A 43 -16.86 14.03 33.96
C SER A 43 -15.50 13.38 34.19
N GLU A 44 -15.50 12.08 34.47
CA GLU A 44 -14.31 11.26 34.34
C GLU A 44 -13.80 11.40 32.89
N THR A 45 -12.60 11.93 32.75
CA THR A 45 -11.88 12.05 31.50
C THR A 45 -11.53 10.65 31.00
N LYS A 46 -12.22 10.18 29.96
CA LYS A 46 -11.83 9.00 29.17
C LYS A 46 -10.48 9.30 28.52
N ASP A 47 -9.49 8.53 28.93
CA ASP A 47 -8.17 8.39 28.35
C ASP A 47 -8.32 7.81 26.92
N SER A 48 -7.87 8.55 25.91
CA SER A 48 -7.98 8.17 24.50
C SER A 48 -6.71 7.44 24.06
N SER A 49 -6.62 6.16 24.38
CA SER A 49 -5.64 5.24 23.78
C SER A 49 -6.12 4.81 22.39
N THR A 50 -5.28 4.93 21.37
CA THR A 50 -5.49 4.37 20.03
C THR A 50 -5.94 2.91 20.11
N VAL A 51 -7.13 2.60 19.57
CA VAL A 51 -7.80 1.30 19.78
C VAL A 51 -7.17 0.23 18.89
N LYS A 52 -6.35 -0.64 19.48
CA LYS A 52 -5.92 -1.90 18.87
C LYS A 52 -7.14 -2.82 18.69
N LEU A 53 -7.44 -3.22 17.46
CA LEU A 53 -8.46 -4.23 17.18
C LEU A 53 -8.06 -5.58 17.79
N THR A 54 -8.92 -6.13 18.64
CA THR A 54 -8.72 -7.46 19.21
C THR A 54 -9.21 -8.58 18.29
N TYR A 55 -10.01 -8.22 17.29
CA TYR A 55 -10.58 -9.10 16.29
C TYR A 55 -10.49 -8.47 14.88
N PRO A 56 -9.29 -8.30 14.31
CA PRO A 56 -9.14 -7.82 12.93
C PRO A 56 -9.75 -8.82 11.93
N VAL A 57 -10.75 -8.41 11.16
CA VAL A 57 -11.38 -9.29 10.17
C VAL A 57 -10.48 -9.38 8.94
N VAL A 58 -9.93 -10.57 8.70
CA VAL A 58 -9.09 -10.85 7.53
C VAL A 58 -9.92 -10.70 6.25
N ASP A 59 -9.34 -10.10 5.22
CA ASP A 59 -9.94 -9.95 3.90
C ASP A 59 -10.22 -11.31 3.23
N THR A 60 -11.15 -11.33 2.30
CA THR A 60 -11.58 -12.56 1.62
C THR A 60 -10.56 -12.97 0.52
N GLY A 61 -9.86 -12.00 -0.07
CA GLY A 61 -8.98 -12.13 -1.22
C GLY A 61 -9.71 -12.08 -2.57
N GLN A 62 -11.02 -11.82 -2.60
CA GLN A 62 -11.78 -11.70 -3.85
C GLN A 62 -11.44 -10.38 -4.54
N SER A 63 -10.79 -10.42 -5.71
CA SER A 63 -10.38 -9.22 -6.46
C SER A 63 -11.14 -8.99 -7.77
N ALA A 64 -12.19 -9.77 -8.03
CA ALA A 64 -13.01 -9.66 -9.23
C ALA A 64 -14.50 -9.47 -8.90
N CYS A 65 -15.17 -8.69 -9.74
CA CYS A 65 -16.62 -8.50 -9.70
C CYS A 65 -17.33 -9.46 -10.67
N TYR A 66 -18.56 -9.82 -10.34
CA TYR A 66 -19.37 -10.78 -11.08
C TYR A 66 -20.80 -10.29 -11.25
N ASP A 67 -21.42 -10.63 -12.37
CA ASP A 67 -22.86 -10.43 -12.57
C ASP A 67 -23.70 -11.52 -11.87
N ASP A 68 -25.01 -11.51 -12.12
CA ASP A 68 -26.00 -12.43 -11.57
C ASP A 68 -25.89 -13.85 -12.13
N ASP A 69 -25.41 -14.01 -13.37
CA ASP A 69 -25.10 -15.30 -14.00
C ASP A 69 -23.70 -15.82 -13.63
N GLY A 70 -22.90 -15.00 -12.92
CA GLY A 70 -21.56 -15.36 -12.46
C GLY A 70 -20.46 -15.13 -13.48
N ALA A 71 -20.74 -14.44 -14.58
CA ALA A 71 -19.68 -14.00 -15.46
C ALA A 71 -18.85 -12.93 -14.75
N LYS A 72 -17.52 -13.04 -14.86
CA LYS A 72 -16.61 -12.00 -14.42
C LYS A 72 -16.89 -10.73 -15.25
N ILE A 73 -17.06 -9.61 -14.56
CA ILE A 73 -17.27 -8.28 -15.15
C ILE A 73 -16.18 -7.32 -14.68
N THR A 74 -15.99 -6.22 -15.39
CA THR A 74 -15.28 -5.07 -14.84
C THR A 74 -16.04 -4.60 -13.61
N CYS A 75 -15.33 -4.26 -12.54
CA CYS A 75 -15.99 -3.78 -11.33
C CYS A 75 -16.78 -2.51 -11.63
N PRO A 76 -18.09 -2.51 -11.37
CA PRO A 76 -18.98 -1.43 -11.77
C PRO A 76 -18.81 -0.20 -10.87
N GLY A 77 -18.92 1.00 -11.44
CA GLY A 77 -18.79 2.26 -10.69
C GLY A 77 -19.98 2.53 -9.76
N THR A 78 -19.84 3.51 -8.85
CA THR A 78 -20.92 3.91 -7.93
C THR A 78 -22.22 4.22 -8.67
N GLY A 79 -23.32 3.62 -8.21
CA GLY A 79 -24.65 3.77 -8.82
C GLY A 79 -24.91 2.90 -10.06
N GLU A 80 -23.92 2.15 -10.53
CA GLU A 80 -24.10 1.15 -11.58
C GLU A 80 -24.66 -0.17 -11.01
N ALA A 81 -25.20 -1.02 -11.91
CA ALA A 81 -25.68 -2.32 -11.51
C ALA A 81 -24.52 -3.18 -10.97
N PHE A 82 -24.76 -3.84 -9.84
CA PHE A 82 -23.78 -4.70 -9.16
C PHE A 82 -22.59 -3.96 -8.52
N ALA A 83 -22.69 -2.64 -8.29
CA ALA A 83 -21.74 -1.90 -7.45
C ALA A 83 -21.81 -2.35 -5.98
N GLY A 84 -20.68 -2.26 -5.28
CA GLY A 84 -20.55 -2.62 -3.87
C GLY A 84 -20.27 -4.10 -3.60
N GLN A 85 -19.61 -4.80 -4.54
CA GLN A 85 -19.15 -6.17 -4.34
C GLN A 85 -17.90 -6.23 -3.46
N ASP A 86 -17.58 -7.43 -2.95
CA ASP A 86 -16.40 -7.71 -2.11
C ASP A 86 -15.11 -7.11 -2.70
N ALA A 87 -14.87 -7.34 -4.00
CA ALA A 87 -13.69 -6.86 -4.72
C ALA A 87 -13.57 -5.33 -4.85
N GLN A 88 -14.59 -4.58 -4.46
CA GLN A 88 -14.59 -3.11 -4.52
C GLN A 88 -14.21 -2.48 -3.18
N TYR A 89 -13.94 -3.29 -2.15
CA TYR A 89 -13.51 -2.83 -0.84
C TYR A 89 -12.19 -3.51 -0.47
N VAL A 90 -11.24 -2.74 0.06
CA VAL A 90 -9.94 -3.24 0.47
C VAL A 90 -9.97 -3.56 1.96
N GLY A 91 -9.96 -4.84 2.33
CA GLY A 91 -9.79 -5.28 3.71
C GLY A 91 -8.35 -5.62 4.07
N LEU A 92 -8.17 -6.16 5.29
CA LEU A 92 -6.88 -6.64 5.80
C LEU A 92 -6.42 -7.90 5.06
N GLN A 93 -5.63 -7.73 4.01
CA GLN A 93 -5.17 -8.82 3.15
C GLN A 93 -4.53 -9.97 3.95
N PRO A 94 -4.83 -11.25 3.63
CA PRO A 94 -4.22 -12.38 4.31
C PRO A 94 -2.69 -12.31 4.25
N SER A 95 -2.04 -12.43 5.41
CA SER A 95 -0.58 -12.39 5.51
C SER A 95 -0.08 -13.53 6.40
N TYR A 96 0.76 -14.39 5.84
CA TYR A 96 1.23 -15.59 6.51
C TYR A 96 2.76 -15.68 6.51
N THR A 97 3.33 -16.20 7.59
CA THR A 97 4.75 -16.53 7.71
C THR A 97 4.90 -18.03 7.96
N ASP A 98 5.51 -18.76 7.04
CA ASP A 98 5.95 -20.14 7.31
C ASP A 98 7.20 -20.08 8.21
N ASN A 99 7.09 -20.62 9.43
CA ASN A 99 8.17 -20.59 10.41
C ASN A 99 9.24 -21.67 10.16
N GLY A 100 9.05 -22.56 9.19
CA GLY A 100 9.99 -23.63 8.82
C GLY A 100 10.08 -24.78 9.84
N ASP A 101 9.20 -24.79 10.84
CA ASP A 101 9.15 -25.76 11.94
C ASP A 101 7.84 -26.56 12.00
N GLY A 102 7.04 -26.49 10.92
CA GLY A 102 5.71 -27.08 10.82
C GLY A 102 4.58 -26.18 11.34
N THR A 103 4.87 -24.90 11.63
CA THR A 103 3.87 -23.90 12.01
C THR A 103 3.82 -22.73 11.04
N VAL A 104 2.64 -22.11 10.94
CA VAL A 104 2.40 -20.90 10.14
C VAL A 104 1.87 -19.81 11.06
N THR A 105 2.49 -18.64 11.06
CA THR A 105 1.98 -17.45 11.75
C THR A 105 1.04 -16.70 10.82
N ASP A 106 -0.17 -16.42 11.29
CA ASP A 106 -1.09 -15.47 10.67
C ASP A 106 -0.80 -14.08 11.22
N ASN A 107 -0.20 -13.23 10.38
CA ASN A 107 0.29 -11.91 10.77
C ASN A 107 -0.86 -10.91 11.01
N VAL A 108 -2.07 -11.19 10.50
CA VAL A 108 -3.25 -10.32 10.70
C VAL A 108 -3.90 -10.64 12.05
N THR A 109 -4.14 -11.91 12.34
CA THR A 109 -4.87 -12.32 13.54
C THR A 109 -3.98 -12.51 14.77
N GLY A 110 -2.67 -12.66 14.56
CA GLY A 110 -1.69 -13.01 15.58
C GLY A 110 -1.80 -14.47 16.06
N LEU A 111 -2.54 -15.31 15.32
CA LEU A 111 -2.67 -16.74 15.59
C LEU A 111 -1.51 -17.51 14.97
N VAL A 112 -1.14 -18.63 15.59
CA VAL A 112 -0.18 -19.57 15.02
C VAL A 112 -0.88 -20.90 14.79
N TRP A 113 -0.69 -21.43 13.60
CA TRP A 113 -1.42 -22.58 13.07
C TRP A 113 -0.49 -23.75 12.82
N GLN A 114 -1.01 -24.95 13.04
CA GLN A 114 -0.41 -26.17 12.54
C GLN A 114 -0.43 -26.17 11.01
N GLN A 115 0.74 -26.33 10.36
CA GLN A 115 0.86 -26.27 8.89
C GLN A 115 0.25 -27.51 8.20
N ILE A 116 0.58 -28.70 8.71
CA ILE A 116 0.06 -29.98 8.21
C ILE A 116 -0.96 -30.51 9.22
N PRO A 117 -2.25 -30.62 8.88
CA PRO A 117 -3.29 -31.02 9.83
C PRO A 117 -3.20 -32.50 10.21
N ALA A 118 -4.06 -32.94 11.12
CA ALA A 118 -4.19 -34.36 11.45
C ALA A 118 -4.52 -35.19 10.18
N ASN A 119 -3.79 -36.27 9.95
CA ASN A 119 -3.85 -37.08 8.71
C ASN A 119 -4.84 -38.26 8.75
N SER A 120 -5.74 -38.25 9.73
CA SER A 120 -6.82 -39.24 9.87
C SER A 120 -8.09 -38.55 10.35
N GLY A 121 -9.26 -39.00 9.89
CA GLY A 121 -10.53 -38.50 10.39
C GLY A 121 -10.76 -38.88 11.85
N LEU A 122 -11.08 -37.88 12.66
CA LEU A 122 -11.28 -37.95 14.11
C LEU A 122 -12.75 -37.64 14.43
N ASN A 123 -13.28 -38.23 15.50
CA ASN A 123 -14.44 -37.63 16.16
C ASN A 123 -14.03 -36.38 16.95
N TYR A 124 -15.00 -35.59 17.41
CA TYR A 124 -14.70 -34.31 18.07
C TYR A 124 -13.84 -34.48 19.33
N GLN A 125 -14.15 -35.46 20.18
CA GLN A 125 -13.39 -35.73 21.41
C GLN A 125 -11.95 -36.19 21.11
N GLU A 126 -11.77 -36.97 20.05
CA GLU A 126 -10.44 -37.37 19.58
C GLU A 126 -9.64 -36.17 19.04
N ALA A 127 -10.30 -35.22 18.37
CA ALA A 127 -9.68 -33.99 17.87
C ALA A 127 -9.24 -33.05 19.01
N GLU A 128 -10.06 -32.87 20.05
CA GLU A 128 -9.65 -32.15 21.25
C GLU A 128 -8.41 -32.78 21.89
N ALA A 129 -8.44 -34.10 22.11
CA ALA A 129 -7.31 -34.83 22.69
C ALA A 129 -6.05 -34.77 21.80
N TYR A 130 -6.22 -34.73 20.47
CA TYR A 130 -5.12 -34.53 19.54
C TYR A 130 -4.46 -33.16 19.75
N CYS A 131 -5.25 -32.08 19.77
CA CYS A 131 -4.73 -30.73 20.00
C CYS A 131 -4.05 -30.60 21.37
N GLU A 132 -4.69 -31.06 22.45
CA GLU A 132 -4.14 -30.97 23.81
C GLU A 132 -2.83 -31.75 24.02
N SER A 133 -2.55 -32.74 23.17
CA SER A 133 -1.33 -33.55 23.26
C SER A 133 -0.28 -33.21 22.19
N LEU A 134 -0.56 -32.24 21.32
CA LEU A 134 0.33 -31.84 20.25
C LEU A 134 1.53 -31.07 20.81
N GLU A 135 2.74 -31.54 20.51
CA GLU A 135 3.99 -30.80 20.69
C GLU A 135 4.57 -30.47 19.30
N LEU A 136 4.53 -29.20 18.89
CA LEU A 136 4.90 -28.76 17.54
C LEU A 136 5.47 -27.33 17.58
N GLY A 137 6.52 -27.05 16.78
CA GLY A 137 7.18 -25.73 16.74
C GLY A 137 7.81 -25.31 18.08
N GLY A 138 8.03 -26.26 19.00
CA GLY A 138 8.47 -25.96 20.37
C GLY A 138 7.36 -25.54 21.33
N TYR A 139 6.09 -25.74 20.98
CA TYR A 139 4.92 -25.36 21.76
C TYR A 139 4.04 -26.56 22.13
N ASP A 140 3.33 -26.47 23.26
CA ASP A 140 2.49 -27.50 23.88
C ASP A 140 1.10 -26.99 24.32
N ASP A 141 0.72 -25.77 23.93
CA ASP A 141 -0.53 -25.07 24.28
C ASP A 141 -1.52 -25.03 23.09
N TRP A 142 -1.48 -26.06 22.24
CA TRP A 142 -2.33 -26.19 21.07
C TRP A 142 -3.78 -26.53 21.45
N ARG A 143 -4.73 -25.96 20.71
CA ARG A 143 -6.17 -26.18 20.92
C ARG A 143 -6.93 -26.30 19.61
N ILE A 144 -8.16 -26.80 19.72
CA ILE A 144 -9.12 -26.75 18.64
C ILE A 144 -9.50 -25.27 18.37
N PRO A 145 -9.60 -24.84 17.10
CA PRO A 145 -9.98 -23.46 16.78
C PRO A 145 -11.48 -23.24 16.98
N THR A 146 -11.85 -21.99 17.27
CA THR A 146 -13.25 -21.54 17.11
C THR A 146 -13.61 -21.47 15.64
N THR A 147 -14.90 -21.37 15.32
CA THR A 147 -15.33 -21.22 13.92
C THR A 147 -14.81 -19.94 13.27
N LYS A 148 -14.76 -18.83 14.03
CA LYS A 148 -14.23 -17.54 13.58
C LYS A 148 -12.73 -17.58 13.30
N GLU A 149 -11.96 -18.28 14.13
CA GLU A 149 -10.52 -18.49 13.90
C GLU A 149 -10.28 -19.33 12.66
N LEU A 150 -10.90 -20.51 12.53
CA LEU A 150 -10.60 -21.38 11.40
C LEU A 150 -11.08 -20.80 10.07
N PHE A 151 -12.17 -20.03 10.09
CA PHE A 151 -12.64 -19.37 8.88
C PHE A 151 -11.76 -18.17 8.46
N SER A 152 -10.97 -17.57 9.36
CA SER A 152 -10.10 -16.43 9.03
C SER A 152 -9.05 -16.79 7.98
N ILE A 153 -8.57 -18.04 7.97
CA ILE A 153 -7.58 -18.54 7.01
C ILE A 153 -8.18 -19.01 5.68
N SER A 154 -9.51 -19.01 5.53
CA SER A 154 -10.16 -19.34 4.25
C SER A 154 -9.82 -18.27 3.21
N ASN A 155 -9.43 -18.69 2.00
CA ASN A 155 -9.13 -17.80 0.88
C ASN A 155 -10.16 -17.99 -0.23
N VAL A 156 -10.94 -16.97 -0.58
CA VAL A 156 -11.99 -17.07 -1.62
C VAL A 156 -11.55 -16.60 -3.00
N SER A 157 -10.30 -16.13 -3.16
CA SER A 157 -9.77 -15.59 -4.42
C SER A 157 -9.87 -16.56 -5.63
N LYS A 158 -9.78 -17.87 -5.39
CA LYS A 158 -9.63 -18.88 -6.46
C LYS A 158 -10.70 -19.98 -6.47
N GLY A 159 -11.64 -19.97 -5.52
CA GLY A 159 -12.60 -21.06 -5.37
C GLY A 159 -12.00 -22.29 -4.70
N TRP A 160 -12.29 -23.51 -5.17
CA TRP A 160 -11.84 -24.74 -4.52
C TRP A 160 -10.34 -25.01 -4.79
N PRO A 161 -9.49 -25.23 -3.76
CA PRO A 161 -9.81 -25.18 -2.34
C PRO A 161 -9.81 -23.75 -1.82
N TYR A 162 -10.73 -23.45 -0.91
CA TYR A 162 -10.85 -22.17 -0.22
C TYR A 162 -9.78 -22.00 0.88
N LEU A 163 -8.51 -22.16 0.51
CA LEU A 163 -7.35 -22.15 1.39
C LEU A 163 -6.10 -21.82 0.59
N ASP A 164 -5.22 -21.00 1.14
CA ASP A 164 -3.90 -20.79 0.53
C ASP A 164 -3.01 -22.02 0.77
N THR A 165 -2.97 -22.89 -0.23
CA THR A 165 -2.19 -24.14 -0.18
C THR A 165 -0.68 -23.94 -0.27
N THR A 166 -0.20 -22.71 -0.47
CA THR A 166 1.22 -22.35 -0.36
C THR A 166 1.67 -22.45 1.10
N TYR A 167 0.82 -22.03 2.03
CA TYR A 167 1.11 -22.03 3.46
C TYR A 167 0.45 -23.20 4.19
N PHE A 168 -0.76 -23.60 3.81
CA PHE A 168 -1.54 -24.59 4.55
C PHE A 168 -1.80 -25.86 3.74
N ASN A 169 -1.32 -27.00 4.23
CA ASN A 169 -1.55 -28.28 3.57
C ASN A 169 -2.99 -28.75 3.78
N LEU A 170 -3.61 -29.30 2.74
CA LEU A 170 -4.82 -30.11 2.88
C LEU A 170 -4.49 -31.43 3.61
N ALA A 171 -5.48 -32.00 4.29
CA ALA A 171 -5.40 -33.32 4.90
C ALA A 171 -5.33 -34.43 3.84
N GLY A 172 -6.10 -34.29 2.76
CA GLY A 172 -6.02 -35.13 1.56
C GLY A 172 -4.91 -34.69 0.60
N SER A 173 -4.46 -35.61 -0.26
CA SER A 173 -3.52 -35.31 -1.36
C SER A 173 -4.16 -34.61 -2.56
N SER A 174 -5.46 -34.33 -2.49
CA SER A 174 -6.26 -33.71 -3.55
C SER A 174 -7.45 -32.98 -2.93
N VAL A 175 -7.90 -31.90 -3.57
CA VAL A 175 -9.09 -31.16 -3.17
C VAL A 175 -10.30 -32.11 -3.13
N SER A 176 -11.04 -32.10 -2.02
CA SER A 176 -12.20 -32.97 -1.81
C SER A 176 -13.28 -32.22 -1.02
N LYS A 177 -14.54 -32.60 -1.24
CA LYS A 177 -15.66 -32.15 -0.39
C LYS A 177 -15.61 -32.71 1.04
N ASP A 178 -14.73 -33.68 1.29
CA ASP A 178 -14.51 -34.29 2.60
C ASP A 178 -13.41 -33.57 3.41
N GLU A 179 -12.92 -32.44 2.90
CA GLU A 179 -11.85 -31.61 3.49
C GLU A 179 -12.39 -30.73 4.63
N GLN A 180 -12.94 -31.39 5.65
CA GLN A 180 -13.73 -30.84 6.74
C GLN A 180 -12.92 -30.81 8.03
N TYR A 181 -12.97 -29.70 8.76
CA TYR A 181 -12.14 -29.47 9.94
C TYR A 181 -12.98 -29.03 11.14
N TRP A 182 -12.81 -29.72 12.28
CA TRP A 182 -13.57 -29.43 13.50
C TRP A 182 -13.26 -28.06 14.09
N THR A 183 -14.31 -27.41 14.63
CA THR A 183 -14.19 -26.18 15.39
C THR A 183 -14.81 -26.34 16.79
N GLN A 184 -16.09 -26.01 16.96
CA GLN A 184 -16.78 -25.98 18.25
C GLN A 184 -18.07 -26.80 18.24
N TYR A 185 -18.50 -27.28 19.41
CA TYR A 185 -19.81 -27.90 19.56
C TYR A 185 -20.94 -26.98 19.12
N TYR A 186 -21.98 -27.56 18.52
CA TYR A 186 -23.21 -26.87 18.16
C TYR A 186 -24.24 -27.06 19.27
N VAL A 187 -24.87 -25.97 19.72
CA VAL A 187 -25.88 -25.99 20.79
C VAL A 187 -27.26 -26.47 20.33
N GLY A 188 -27.51 -26.49 19.02
CA GLY A 188 -28.78 -26.89 18.44
C GLY A 188 -28.84 -28.38 18.08
N THR A 189 -29.85 -28.75 17.30
CA THR A 189 -30.03 -30.10 16.76
C THR A 189 -30.07 -30.05 15.24
N THR A 190 -29.29 -30.90 14.56
CA THR A 190 -29.40 -31.09 13.11
C THR A 190 -29.89 -32.49 12.77
N VAL A 191 -30.34 -32.70 11.52
CA VAL A 191 -30.75 -34.01 11.02
C VAL A 191 -29.61 -35.03 11.09
N GLU A 192 -28.40 -34.65 10.70
CA GLU A 192 -27.26 -35.57 10.65
C GLU A 192 -26.64 -35.79 12.04
N GLY A 193 -26.39 -34.71 12.79
CA GLY A 193 -25.68 -34.78 14.07
C GLY A 193 -26.58 -35.02 15.28
N GLY A 194 -27.90 -34.85 15.14
CA GLY A 194 -28.81 -34.83 16.29
C GLY A 194 -28.37 -33.77 17.30
N SER A 195 -28.49 -34.08 18.60
CA SER A 195 -28.00 -33.22 19.68
C SER A 195 -26.49 -33.34 19.94
N GLU A 196 -25.81 -34.22 19.20
CA GLU A 196 -24.37 -34.50 19.31
C GLU A 196 -23.68 -34.01 18.03
N ALA A 197 -23.83 -32.71 17.75
CA ALA A 197 -23.31 -32.06 16.56
C ALA A 197 -22.22 -31.03 16.91
N ALA A 198 -21.25 -30.87 16.01
CA ALA A 198 -20.21 -29.85 16.12
C ALA A 198 -20.01 -29.17 14.77
N PHE A 199 -19.70 -27.87 14.78
CA PHE A 199 -19.34 -27.13 13.58
C PHE A 199 -18.00 -27.59 13.02
N GLY A 200 -17.89 -27.46 11.70
CA GLY A 200 -16.62 -27.51 11.01
C GLY A 200 -16.57 -26.58 9.80
N VAL A 201 -15.36 -26.13 9.48
CA VAL A 201 -15.04 -25.40 8.26
C VAL A 201 -14.57 -26.41 7.22
N ASN A 202 -15.12 -26.33 6.01
CA ASN A 202 -14.73 -27.18 4.90
C ASN A 202 -13.87 -26.38 3.93
N HIS A 203 -12.54 -26.43 4.05
CA HIS A 203 -11.65 -25.69 3.14
C HIS A 203 -11.64 -26.24 1.71
N GLY A 204 -12.21 -27.43 1.47
CA GLY A 204 -12.47 -27.90 0.11
C GLY A 204 -13.56 -27.08 -0.58
N THR A 205 -14.62 -26.73 0.14
CA THR A 205 -15.86 -26.14 -0.44
C THR A 205 -16.25 -24.77 0.12
N GLY A 206 -15.50 -24.26 1.09
CA GLY A 206 -15.70 -23.00 1.81
C GLY A 206 -16.83 -23.03 2.86
N HIS A 207 -17.63 -24.09 2.94
CA HIS A 207 -18.80 -24.14 3.82
C HIS A 207 -18.47 -24.19 5.31
N ILE A 208 -19.30 -23.53 6.12
CA ILE A 208 -19.42 -23.76 7.56
C ILE A 208 -20.75 -24.46 7.82
N LYS A 209 -20.70 -25.65 8.45
CA LYS A 209 -21.92 -26.37 8.88
C LYS A 209 -21.64 -27.29 10.06
N ALA A 210 -22.70 -27.73 10.73
CA ALA A 210 -22.64 -28.74 11.78
C ALA A 210 -22.58 -30.16 11.19
N TYR A 211 -21.78 -31.03 11.83
CA TYR A 211 -21.57 -32.43 11.48
C TYR A 211 -21.77 -33.33 12.71
N PRO A 212 -21.98 -34.65 12.53
CA PRO A 212 -22.09 -35.59 13.66
C PRO A 212 -20.78 -35.70 14.45
N ALA A 213 -20.75 -35.20 15.68
CA ALA A 213 -19.54 -35.09 16.49
C ALA A 213 -18.93 -36.43 16.95
N THR A 214 -19.71 -37.52 16.83
CA THR A 214 -19.34 -38.86 17.33
C THR A 214 -18.72 -39.78 16.27
N VAL A 215 -18.63 -39.34 15.01
CA VAL A 215 -18.12 -40.15 13.89
C VAL A 215 -16.59 -40.06 13.81
N SER A 216 -15.92 -41.21 13.73
CA SER A 216 -14.46 -41.34 13.65
C SER A 216 -14.00 -42.19 12.44
N GLY A 217 -12.69 -42.22 12.19
CA GLY A 217 -12.09 -43.02 11.13
C GLY A 217 -12.27 -42.38 9.76
N PRO A 218 -12.41 -43.15 8.66
CA PRO A 218 -12.49 -42.60 7.30
C PRO A 218 -13.68 -41.66 7.02
N MET A 219 -14.64 -41.57 7.95
CA MET A 219 -15.79 -40.67 7.87
C MET A 219 -15.76 -39.57 8.95
N GLY A 220 -14.72 -39.52 9.79
CA GLY A 220 -14.53 -38.44 10.76
C GLY A 220 -13.88 -37.23 10.09
N ASN A 221 -13.99 -36.07 10.73
CA ASN A 221 -13.41 -34.82 10.21
C ASN A 221 -11.98 -34.64 10.73
N TYR A 222 -11.22 -33.75 10.08
CA TYR A 222 -9.85 -33.43 10.46
C TYR A 222 -9.81 -32.34 11.53
N VAL A 223 -8.62 -32.05 12.04
CA VAL A 223 -8.38 -30.89 12.90
C VAL A 223 -7.06 -30.23 12.49
N ARG A 224 -7.07 -28.90 12.47
CA ARG A 224 -5.89 -28.06 12.36
C ARG A 224 -5.78 -27.30 13.68
N ALA A 225 -4.77 -27.64 14.47
CA ALA A 225 -4.60 -27.00 15.76
C ALA A 225 -4.20 -25.53 15.60
N VAL A 226 -4.66 -24.70 16.52
CA VAL A 226 -4.32 -23.28 16.62
C VAL A 226 -3.78 -22.96 18.02
N ARG A 227 -3.00 -21.88 18.12
CA ARG A 227 -2.55 -21.28 19.37
C ARG A 227 -2.39 -19.76 19.23
N GLY A 228 -2.11 -19.08 20.33
CA GLY A 228 -1.89 -17.62 20.34
C GLY A 228 -3.12 -16.84 20.81
N ASN A 229 -3.44 -15.73 20.15
CA ASN A 229 -4.48 -14.76 20.51
C ASN A 229 -5.83 -15.42 20.86
N SER A 230 -6.11 -15.60 22.15
CA SER A 230 -7.35 -16.26 22.61
C SER A 230 -8.58 -15.34 22.63
N SER A 231 -8.41 -14.05 22.36
CA SER A 231 -9.48 -13.07 22.26
C SER A 231 -9.99 -12.87 20.83
N TYR A 232 -9.31 -13.43 19.83
CA TYR A 232 -9.77 -13.35 18.45
C TYR A 232 -11.15 -14.01 18.31
N GLY A 233 -12.07 -13.36 17.59
CA GLY A 233 -13.45 -13.84 17.45
C GLY A 233 -14.44 -13.32 18.52
N VAL A 234 -13.95 -12.58 19.52
CA VAL A 234 -14.80 -11.95 20.55
C VAL A 234 -15.11 -10.52 20.16
N ASN A 235 -16.39 -10.22 19.98
CA ASN A 235 -16.88 -8.88 19.65
C ASN A 235 -16.94 -7.98 20.90
N ASP A 236 -16.89 -6.67 20.69
CA ASP A 236 -17.08 -5.63 21.71
C ASP A 236 -18.13 -4.62 21.22
N PHE A 237 -19.39 -5.02 21.32
CA PHE A 237 -20.51 -4.25 20.76
C PHE A 237 -20.93 -3.07 21.65
N GLU A 238 -21.21 -1.94 21.02
CA GLU A 238 -21.82 -0.75 21.60
C GLU A 238 -23.04 -0.32 20.78
N LYS A 239 -24.18 -0.09 21.45
CA LYS A 239 -25.34 0.56 20.82
C LYS A 239 -25.15 2.06 20.81
N ASN A 240 -25.17 2.66 19.62
CA ASN A 240 -24.99 4.11 19.46
C ASN A 240 -26.29 4.89 19.74
N GLY A 241 -27.45 4.23 19.73
CA GLY A 241 -28.75 4.83 20.04
C GLY A 241 -29.40 5.58 18.87
N ASP A 242 -28.84 5.46 17.68
CA ASP A 242 -29.27 6.09 16.42
C ASP A 242 -29.72 5.08 15.35
N GLY A 243 -29.81 3.79 15.71
CA GLY A 243 -30.07 2.69 14.78
C GLY A 243 -28.82 1.92 14.35
N THR A 244 -27.65 2.22 14.91
CA THR A 244 -26.39 1.52 14.61
C THR A 244 -25.78 0.82 15.83
N VAL A 245 -24.92 -0.16 15.56
CA VAL A 245 -24.12 -0.90 16.55
C VAL A 245 -22.66 -0.87 16.11
N THR A 246 -21.78 -0.33 16.95
CA THR A 246 -20.33 -0.36 16.73
C THR A 246 -19.73 -1.61 17.36
N ASP A 247 -18.81 -2.28 16.68
CA ASP A 247 -17.98 -3.34 17.25
C ASP A 247 -16.53 -2.86 17.35
N HIS A 248 -16.12 -2.48 18.56
CA HIS A 248 -14.76 -1.96 18.81
C HIS A 248 -13.68 -3.03 18.62
N ALA A 249 -14.04 -4.32 18.66
CA ALA A 249 -13.09 -5.40 18.45
C ALA A 249 -12.70 -5.55 16.97
N THR A 250 -13.63 -5.29 16.05
CA THR A 250 -13.44 -5.43 14.59
C THR A 250 -13.22 -4.10 13.88
N GLY A 251 -13.59 -2.98 14.50
CA GLY A 251 -13.56 -1.67 13.85
C GLY A 251 -14.71 -1.48 12.86
N LEU A 252 -15.76 -2.29 12.95
CA LEU A 252 -16.91 -2.25 12.05
C LEU A 252 -18.14 -1.66 12.75
N MET A 253 -18.94 -0.90 12.01
CA MET A 253 -20.24 -0.41 12.45
C MET A 253 -21.33 -1.05 11.59
N TRP A 254 -22.39 -1.49 12.25
CA TRP A 254 -23.45 -2.28 11.67
C TRP A 254 -24.79 -1.57 11.78
N GLN A 255 -25.68 -1.78 10.80
CA GLN A 255 -27.10 -1.51 11.01
C GLN A 255 -27.58 -2.32 12.21
N GLN A 256 -28.36 -1.71 13.11
CA GLN A 256 -28.98 -2.42 14.23
C GLN A 256 -30.14 -3.31 13.78
N ALA A 257 -30.97 -2.83 12.85
CA ALA A 257 -32.06 -3.60 12.27
C ALA A 257 -31.70 -4.10 10.87
N ASN A 258 -32.09 -5.34 10.55
CA ASN A 258 -31.97 -5.83 9.18
C ASN A 258 -33.03 -5.18 8.25
N SER A 259 -32.92 -5.43 6.94
CA SER A 259 -33.79 -4.91 5.87
C SER A 259 -35.30 -5.14 6.04
N LYS A 260 -35.73 -6.03 6.95
CA LYS A 260 -37.13 -6.47 7.23
C LYS A 260 -37.84 -7.19 6.07
N THR A 261 -37.38 -6.99 4.85
CA THR A 261 -37.83 -7.70 3.65
C THR A 261 -36.66 -8.43 3.01
N VAL A 262 -36.95 -9.58 2.41
CA VAL A 262 -35.98 -10.31 1.59
C VAL A 262 -35.87 -9.70 0.20
N MET A 263 -34.69 -9.83 -0.42
CA MET A 263 -34.39 -9.32 -1.76
C MET A 263 -33.36 -10.21 -2.45
N ASP A 264 -33.27 -10.10 -3.78
CA ASP A 264 -32.25 -10.82 -4.54
C ASP A 264 -30.88 -10.16 -4.34
N TRP A 265 -29.83 -10.81 -4.84
CA TRP A 265 -28.48 -10.33 -4.55
C TRP A 265 -28.17 -8.98 -5.21
N LYS A 266 -28.70 -8.74 -6.41
CA LYS A 266 -28.53 -7.46 -7.11
C LYS A 266 -29.22 -6.33 -6.37
N ASP A 267 -30.45 -6.56 -5.93
CA ASP A 267 -31.22 -5.61 -5.13
C ASP A 267 -30.60 -5.41 -3.73
N ALA A 268 -29.91 -6.43 -3.18
CA ALA A 268 -29.17 -6.32 -1.92
C ALA A 268 -27.98 -5.36 -2.00
N LEU A 269 -27.19 -5.47 -3.07
CA LEU A 269 -26.10 -4.52 -3.36
C LEU A 269 -26.65 -3.10 -3.50
N ALA A 270 -27.70 -2.93 -4.32
CA ALA A 270 -28.33 -1.63 -4.51
C ALA A 270 -28.98 -1.08 -3.22
N TYR A 271 -29.52 -1.94 -2.36
CA TYR A 271 -30.08 -1.54 -1.08
C TYR A 271 -29.00 -0.94 -0.17
N ALA A 272 -27.82 -1.56 -0.10
CA ALA A 272 -26.72 -1.08 0.71
C ALA A 272 -26.21 0.28 0.24
N GLU A 273 -25.91 0.41 -1.05
CA GLU A 273 -25.40 1.66 -1.68
C GLU A 273 -26.35 2.87 -1.52
N ASN A 274 -27.65 2.62 -1.40
CA ASN A 274 -28.65 3.69 -1.25
C ASN A 274 -29.09 3.91 0.21
N LEU A 275 -28.49 3.20 1.16
CA LEU A 275 -28.89 3.30 2.56
C LEU A 275 -28.35 4.59 3.19
N THR A 276 -29.22 5.28 3.93
CA THR A 276 -28.80 6.34 4.85
C THR A 276 -29.42 6.06 6.21
N GLU A 277 -28.58 5.75 7.19
CA GLU A 277 -28.98 5.38 8.56
C GLU A 277 -27.89 5.82 9.56
N GLY A 278 -28.28 6.19 10.78
CA GLY A 278 -27.34 6.72 11.79
C GLY A 278 -26.68 8.06 11.44
N GLY A 279 -27.05 8.68 10.30
CA GLY A 279 -26.35 9.86 9.76
C GLY A 279 -25.28 9.55 8.72
N TYR A 280 -25.12 8.27 8.36
CA TYR A 280 -24.10 7.76 7.44
C TYR A 280 -24.72 7.29 6.13
N SER A 281 -23.99 7.41 5.02
CA SER A 281 -24.43 7.06 3.65
C SER A 281 -23.45 6.19 2.86
N ASP A 282 -22.37 5.76 3.51
CA ASP A 282 -21.29 4.91 3.01
C ASP A 282 -21.49 3.44 3.40
N TRP A 283 -22.75 3.03 3.55
CA TRP A 283 -23.11 1.67 3.90
C TRP A 283 -22.84 0.71 2.75
N ARG A 284 -22.30 -0.45 3.08
CA ARG A 284 -22.03 -1.53 2.12
C ARG A 284 -22.58 -2.87 2.58
N LEU A 285 -22.75 -3.77 1.62
CA LEU A 285 -23.08 -5.17 1.91
C LEU A 285 -21.81 -5.84 2.47
N PRO A 286 -21.86 -6.54 3.62
CA PRO A 286 -20.67 -7.10 4.25
C PRO A 286 -20.11 -8.25 3.41
N THR A 287 -18.79 -8.43 3.47
CA THR A 287 -18.16 -9.65 2.96
C THR A 287 -18.59 -10.87 3.79
N VAL A 288 -18.34 -12.08 3.28
CA VAL A 288 -18.66 -13.31 3.99
C VAL A 288 -17.92 -13.43 5.32
N LYS A 289 -16.70 -12.89 5.43
CA LYS A 289 -15.93 -12.90 6.68
C LYS A 289 -16.42 -11.86 7.68
N GLU A 290 -16.82 -10.68 7.21
CA GLU A 290 -17.43 -9.66 8.06
C GLU A 290 -18.77 -10.12 8.63
N LEU A 291 -19.67 -10.67 7.80
CA LEU A 291 -20.96 -11.14 8.28
C LEU A 291 -20.83 -12.36 9.21
N GLN A 292 -19.84 -13.22 8.98
CA GLN A 292 -19.51 -14.33 9.88
C GLN A 292 -19.00 -13.82 11.24
N SER A 293 -18.37 -12.64 11.29
CA SER A 293 -17.80 -12.08 12.52
C SER A 293 -18.82 -11.76 13.61
N ILE A 294 -20.09 -11.55 13.24
CA ILE A 294 -21.19 -11.26 14.18
C ILE A 294 -22.05 -12.50 14.53
N VAL A 295 -21.68 -13.69 14.04
CA VAL A 295 -22.38 -14.93 14.38
C VAL A 295 -22.10 -15.31 15.83
N ASP A 296 -23.18 -15.51 16.58
CA ASP A 296 -23.16 -16.05 17.94
C ASP A 296 -23.54 -17.54 17.93
N TYR A 297 -22.52 -18.38 17.94
CA TYR A 297 -22.64 -19.84 17.98
C TYR A 297 -23.15 -20.40 19.32
N THR A 298 -23.38 -19.55 20.32
CA THR A 298 -24.00 -19.97 21.60
C THR A 298 -25.52 -20.01 21.55
N HIS A 299 -26.14 -19.58 20.44
CA HIS A 299 -27.59 -19.58 20.29
C HIS A 299 -28.07 -20.40 19.08
N SER A 300 -29.25 -21.01 19.22
CA SER A 300 -29.93 -21.65 18.10
C SER A 300 -31.44 -21.79 18.30
N PRO A 301 -32.27 -21.69 17.24
CA PRO A 301 -33.71 -21.93 17.34
C PRO A 301 -34.08 -23.39 17.63
N SER A 302 -33.17 -24.31 17.34
CA SER A 302 -33.39 -25.76 17.47
C SER A 302 -32.90 -26.36 18.79
N THR A 303 -32.35 -25.55 19.69
CA THR A 303 -31.86 -26.05 20.98
C THR A 303 -33.00 -26.34 21.96
N GLY A 304 -32.77 -27.33 22.83
CA GLY A 304 -33.67 -27.63 23.96
C GLY A 304 -33.38 -26.81 25.21
N ASP A 305 -32.26 -26.08 25.26
CA ASP A 305 -31.89 -25.24 26.41
C ASP A 305 -32.48 -23.83 26.27
N ALA A 306 -33.29 -23.42 27.26
CA ALA A 306 -33.91 -22.11 27.26
C ALA A 306 -32.90 -20.95 27.32
N ALA A 307 -31.68 -21.19 27.82
CA ALA A 307 -30.63 -20.18 27.88
C ALA A 307 -29.93 -19.92 26.54
N ASN A 308 -30.03 -20.86 25.59
CA ASN A 308 -29.40 -20.80 24.28
C ASN A 308 -30.43 -20.65 23.15
N LEU A 309 -31.72 -20.56 23.48
CA LEU A 309 -32.80 -20.51 22.50
C LEU A 309 -32.87 -19.12 21.86
N GLY A 310 -32.62 -19.05 20.56
CA GLY A 310 -32.64 -17.79 19.82
C GLY A 310 -31.93 -17.87 18.47
N PRO A 311 -31.89 -16.77 17.70
CA PRO A 311 -31.07 -16.69 16.50
C PRO A 311 -29.58 -16.74 16.86
N ALA A 312 -28.74 -17.18 15.94
CA ALA A 312 -27.28 -17.21 16.10
C ALA A 312 -26.64 -15.81 15.96
N ILE A 313 -27.22 -14.79 16.60
CA ILE A 313 -26.75 -13.40 16.65
C ILE A 313 -27.11 -12.83 18.02
N ASP A 314 -26.30 -11.91 18.54
CA ASP A 314 -26.56 -11.28 19.82
C ASP A 314 -27.78 -10.33 19.75
N THR A 315 -28.93 -10.79 20.23
CA THR A 315 -30.19 -10.04 20.23
C THR A 315 -30.23 -8.92 21.27
N ASP A 316 -29.27 -8.87 22.19
CA ASP A 316 -29.13 -7.72 23.06
C ASP A 316 -28.64 -6.52 22.26
N PHE A 317 -27.96 -6.70 21.12
CA PHE A 317 -27.46 -5.63 20.25
C PHE A 317 -28.24 -5.48 18.94
N PHE A 318 -28.58 -6.60 18.29
CA PHE A 318 -29.15 -6.62 16.94
C PHE A 318 -30.63 -6.98 16.92
N ASP A 319 -31.42 -6.17 16.20
CA ASP A 319 -32.79 -6.53 15.84
C ASP A 319 -32.75 -7.47 14.64
N ILE A 320 -33.49 -8.58 14.73
CA ILE A 320 -33.58 -9.57 13.65
C ILE A 320 -35.03 -9.98 13.41
N THR A 321 -35.40 -10.00 12.12
CA THR A 321 -36.76 -10.34 11.68
C THR A 321 -36.98 -11.85 11.77
N ALA A 322 -37.99 -12.26 12.55
CA ALA A 322 -38.44 -13.64 12.58
C ALA A 322 -39.18 -14.02 11.28
N LEU A 323 -38.97 -15.26 10.84
CA LEU A 323 -39.72 -15.87 9.74
C LEU A 323 -41.19 -16.04 10.12
N ALA A 324 -42.04 -16.18 9.11
CA ALA A 324 -43.45 -16.45 9.33
C ALA A 324 -43.63 -17.81 10.04
N SER A 325 -44.57 -17.87 10.99
CA SER A 325 -44.91 -19.11 11.68
C SER A 325 -45.24 -20.22 10.68
N GLY A 326 -44.57 -21.38 10.84
CA GLY A 326 -44.71 -22.54 9.94
C GLY A 326 -43.84 -22.51 8.70
N THR A 327 -42.90 -21.55 8.55
CA THR A 327 -41.87 -21.58 7.51
C THR A 327 -40.86 -22.72 7.74
N THR A 328 -40.51 -22.99 9.00
CA THR A 328 -39.63 -24.11 9.38
C THR A 328 -40.30 -24.93 10.49
N ASP A 329 -39.62 -25.98 10.94
CA ASP A 329 -40.07 -26.79 12.07
C ASP A 329 -39.97 -26.04 13.43
N TYR A 330 -39.42 -24.83 13.44
CA TYR A 330 -39.21 -24.00 14.63
C TYR A 330 -40.01 -22.68 14.54
N ASP A 331 -40.55 -22.22 15.67
CA ASP A 331 -41.32 -20.97 15.76
C ASP A 331 -41.06 -20.27 17.11
N PRO A 332 -40.41 -19.10 17.13
CA PRO A 332 -39.89 -18.37 15.97
C PRO A 332 -38.62 -19.02 15.38
N ASP A 333 -38.36 -18.74 14.11
CA ASP A 333 -37.10 -19.03 13.43
C ASP A 333 -36.66 -17.80 12.60
N TYR A 334 -35.47 -17.82 12.03
CA TYR A 334 -34.81 -16.64 11.46
C TYR A 334 -34.19 -16.94 10.10
N GLY A 335 -34.06 -15.89 9.29
CA GLY A 335 -33.67 -16.02 7.90
C GLY A 335 -32.16 -16.08 7.64
N TYR A 336 -31.87 -16.00 6.34
CA TYR A 336 -30.55 -15.98 5.74
C TYR A 336 -30.20 -14.58 5.30
N PHE A 337 -28.92 -14.26 5.25
CA PHE A 337 -28.43 -12.90 4.99
C PHE A 337 -27.37 -12.92 3.90
N TRP A 338 -27.57 -12.06 2.89
CA TRP A 338 -26.62 -11.92 1.79
C TRP A 338 -25.29 -11.31 2.24
N THR A 339 -24.25 -11.66 1.50
CA THR A 339 -22.93 -11.04 1.57
C THR A 339 -22.57 -10.48 0.20
N SER A 340 -21.60 -9.57 0.12
CA SER A 340 -21.05 -9.03 -1.13
C SER A 340 -20.12 -10.01 -1.85
N THR A 341 -19.77 -11.13 -1.20
CA THR A 341 -18.83 -12.12 -1.72
C THR A 341 -19.51 -13.10 -2.69
N SER A 342 -18.98 -13.20 -3.91
CA SER A 342 -19.36 -14.25 -4.85
C SER A 342 -18.67 -15.58 -4.51
N ALA A 343 -19.35 -16.70 -4.70
CA ALA A 343 -18.79 -18.04 -4.51
C ALA A 343 -18.47 -18.68 -5.86
N TYR A 344 -17.23 -19.15 -6.00
CA TYR A 344 -16.72 -19.79 -7.20
C TYR A 344 -16.26 -21.23 -6.93
N PHE A 345 -16.71 -22.21 -7.74
CA PHE A 345 -16.30 -23.60 -7.58
C PHE A 345 -14.87 -23.88 -8.07
N GLY A 346 -14.40 -23.21 -9.12
CA GLY A 346 -13.05 -23.38 -9.69
C GLY A 346 -13.03 -23.34 -11.23
N GLU A 347 -11.83 -23.28 -11.81
CA GLU A 347 -11.59 -23.13 -13.27
C GLU A 347 -12.27 -24.19 -14.13
N ASP A 348 -12.42 -25.40 -13.60
CA ASP A 348 -13.04 -26.54 -14.28
C ASP A 348 -14.58 -26.50 -14.27
N SER A 349 -15.20 -25.55 -13.56
CA SER A 349 -16.67 -25.42 -13.51
C SER A 349 -17.14 -23.95 -13.42
N PRO A 350 -16.81 -23.13 -14.44
CA PRO A 350 -17.14 -21.70 -14.49
C PRO A 350 -18.64 -21.43 -14.69
N GLU A 351 -19.50 -22.44 -14.80
CA GLU A 351 -20.95 -22.26 -14.82
C GLU A 351 -21.59 -22.18 -13.42
N TYR A 352 -20.84 -22.49 -12.35
CA TYR A 352 -21.34 -22.53 -10.97
C TYR A 352 -20.81 -21.36 -10.15
N TYR A 353 -21.57 -20.26 -10.21
CA TYR A 353 -21.29 -19.04 -9.49
C TYR A 353 -22.52 -18.60 -8.69
N TYR A 354 -22.27 -18.32 -7.42
CA TYR A 354 -23.31 -18.08 -6.42
C TYR A 354 -22.93 -16.84 -5.60
N ALA A 355 -23.80 -16.43 -4.67
CA ALA A 355 -23.43 -15.49 -3.62
C ALA A 355 -23.41 -16.20 -2.26
N TRP A 356 -22.42 -15.87 -1.43
CA TRP A 356 -22.37 -16.37 -0.07
C TRP A 356 -23.46 -15.75 0.80
N TYR A 357 -23.96 -16.53 1.75
CA TYR A 357 -24.90 -16.10 2.78
C TYR A 357 -24.57 -16.73 4.13
N VAL A 358 -25.06 -16.08 5.19
CA VAL A 358 -25.01 -16.57 6.57
C VAL A 358 -26.43 -16.87 7.06
N ALA A 359 -26.63 -18.03 7.68
CA ALA A 359 -27.92 -18.42 8.26
C ALA A 359 -27.96 -18.10 9.76
N PHE A 360 -28.75 -17.12 10.19
CA PHE A 360 -28.92 -16.82 11.62
C PHE A 360 -30.01 -17.67 12.29
N GLY A 361 -30.86 -18.34 11.52
CA GLY A 361 -31.81 -19.35 11.99
C GLY A 361 -31.47 -20.76 11.49
N SER A 362 -32.44 -21.67 11.53
CA SER A 362 -32.23 -23.04 11.08
C SER A 362 -32.00 -23.11 9.55
N ALA A 363 -30.97 -23.83 9.13
CA ALA A 363 -30.51 -23.84 7.75
C ALA A 363 -31.19 -24.97 6.96
N VAL A 364 -32.47 -24.76 6.65
CA VAL A 364 -33.40 -25.83 6.23
C VAL A 364 -33.43 -26.13 4.74
N GLY A 365 -33.50 -27.40 4.35
CA GLY A 365 -33.75 -27.82 2.97
C GLY A 365 -35.18 -27.51 2.48
N GLN A 366 -35.51 -27.90 1.24
CA GLN A 366 -36.88 -27.74 0.69
C GLN A 366 -37.97 -28.43 1.50
N ASP A 367 -37.60 -29.45 2.28
CA ASP A 367 -38.49 -30.22 3.16
C ASP A 367 -38.65 -29.59 4.55
N GLY A 368 -37.99 -28.46 4.82
CA GLY A 368 -38.04 -27.76 6.11
C GLY A 368 -37.09 -28.32 7.16
N ALA A 369 -36.27 -29.32 6.82
CA ALA A 369 -35.37 -29.98 7.76
C ALA A 369 -33.98 -29.32 7.82
N ASP A 370 -33.45 -29.11 9.03
CA ASP A 370 -32.15 -28.45 9.25
C ASP A 370 -30.97 -29.43 9.20
N PHE A 371 -30.18 -29.35 8.13
CA PHE A 371 -28.99 -30.18 7.93
C PHE A 371 -27.69 -29.48 8.30
N HIS A 372 -27.70 -28.19 8.62
CA HIS A 372 -26.46 -27.40 8.71
C HIS A 372 -26.32 -26.62 10.02
N GLY A 373 -27.42 -26.27 10.68
CA GLY A 373 -27.44 -25.53 11.94
C GLY A 373 -27.41 -24.01 11.76
N ALA A 374 -27.88 -23.31 12.80
CA ALA A 374 -27.81 -21.85 12.89
C ALA A 374 -26.36 -21.38 13.08
N GLY A 375 -25.93 -20.42 12.26
CA GLY A 375 -24.54 -19.97 12.13
C GLY A 375 -23.80 -20.56 10.92
N ALA A 376 -24.50 -21.33 10.07
CA ALA A 376 -23.92 -21.90 8.85
C ALA A 376 -23.60 -20.81 7.81
N VAL A 377 -22.51 -21.03 7.07
CA VAL A 377 -22.07 -20.21 5.93
C VAL A 377 -22.13 -21.08 4.68
N ARG A 378 -22.93 -20.66 3.72
CA ARG A 378 -23.22 -21.39 2.47
C ARG A 378 -23.39 -20.39 1.33
N PHE A 379 -23.65 -20.87 0.12
CA PHE A 379 -23.96 -20.03 -1.03
C PHE A 379 -25.18 -20.57 -1.76
N ASP A 380 -25.87 -19.68 -2.48
CA ASP A 380 -27.05 -19.99 -3.29
C ASP A 380 -27.10 -19.07 -4.53
N THR A 381 -27.99 -19.38 -5.49
CA THR A 381 -28.17 -18.57 -6.72
C THR A 381 -28.54 -17.12 -6.40
N LYS A 382 -27.96 -16.20 -7.17
CA LYS A 382 -28.11 -14.74 -6.98
C LYS A 382 -29.51 -14.22 -7.27
N TYR A 383 -30.31 -14.97 -8.04
CA TYR A 383 -31.65 -14.59 -8.50
C TYR A 383 -32.58 -15.79 -8.74
N GLU A 384 -33.88 -15.50 -8.86
CA GLU A 384 -34.93 -16.50 -9.10
C GLU A 384 -34.79 -17.15 -10.48
N GLY A 385 -34.57 -18.47 -10.51
CA GLY A 385 -34.44 -19.23 -11.75
C GLY A 385 -33.03 -19.28 -12.35
N GLY A 386 -32.00 -18.87 -11.58
CA GLY A 386 -30.59 -19.04 -11.95
C GLY A 386 -30.08 -20.49 -11.91
N ALA A 387 -28.76 -20.66 -11.93
CA ALA A 387 -28.12 -21.97 -12.00
C ALA A 387 -28.46 -22.87 -10.80
N LEU A 388 -28.85 -24.12 -11.07
CA LEU A 388 -29.29 -25.02 -10.00
C LEU A 388 -28.13 -25.40 -9.06
N GLY A 389 -28.32 -25.25 -7.76
CA GLY A 389 -27.31 -25.47 -6.72
C GLY A 389 -27.36 -26.83 -6.01
N GLU A 390 -26.46 -27.03 -5.03
CA GLU A 390 -26.49 -28.19 -4.13
C GLU A 390 -27.54 -27.98 -3.00
N GLY A 391 -28.82 -28.14 -3.31
CA GLY A 391 -29.91 -28.17 -2.32
C GLY A 391 -31.18 -27.43 -2.71
N GLY A 392 -31.93 -26.96 -1.71
CA GLY A 392 -33.06 -26.04 -1.93
C GLY A 392 -32.54 -24.63 -2.13
N GLU A 393 -32.74 -24.08 -3.33
CA GLU A 393 -32.25 -22.75 -3.71
C GLU A 393 -32.97 -21.62 -2.98
N ARG A 394 -32.18 -20.67 -2.49
CA ARG A 394 -32.64 -19.44 -1.83
C ARG A 394 -32.09 -18.23 -2.57
N TYR A 395 -32.96 -17.56 -3.30
CA TYR A 395 -32.62 -16.39 -4.10
C TYR A 395 -33.14 -15.08 -3.50
N TYR A 396 -33.92 -15.14 -2.41
CA TYR A 396 -34.36 -13.96 -1.67
C TYR A 396 -33.91 -14.07 -0.20
N ASN A 397 -32.94 -13.25 0.19
CA ASN A 397 -32.39 -13.23 1.56
C ASN A 397 -32.47 -11.82 2.16
N TYR A 398 -32.32 -11.72 3.47
CA TYR A 398 -32.27 -10.43 4.18
C TYR A 398 -30.91 -9.76 3.98
N VAL A 399 -30.86 -8.46 4.30
CA VAL A 399 -29.64 -7.66 4.27
C VAL A 399 -29.42 -7.00 5.62
N ARG A 400 -28.16 -6.94 6.05
CA ARG A 400 -27.67 -6.07 7.13
C ARG A 400 -26.39 -5.43 6.62
N CYS A 401 -26.40 -4.11 6.51
CA CYS A 401 -25.24 -3.37 6.01
C CYS A 401 -24.22 -3.15 7.11
N VAL A 402 -22.97 -3.00 6.67
CA VAL A 402 -21.81 -2.66 7.48
C VAL A 402 -21.17 -1.41 6.88
N ARG A 403 -20.40 -0.70 7.70
CA ARG A 403 -19.40 0.28 7.27
C ARG A 403 -18.21 0.16 8.20
N ASP A 404 -17.08 0.69 7.77
CA ASP A 404 -15.94 0.82 8.65
C ASP A 404 -16.24 1.93 9.67
N VAL A 405 -15.98 1.65 10.95
CA VAL A 405 -15.77 2.72 11.92
C VAL A 405 -14.49 3.35 11.45
N GLU A 406 -14.49 4.65 11.19
CA GLU A 406 -13.23 5.37 11.08
C GLU A 406 -12.48 5.04 12.38
N SER A 407 -11.53 4.10 12.31
CA SER A 407 -10.48 4.00 13.31
C SER A 407 -10.02 5.42 13.49
N GLY A 408 -9.77 5.85 14.71
CA GLY A 408 -9.22 7.19 14.96
C GLY A 408 -7.83 7.40 14.37
N VAL A 409 -7.57 7.01 13.11
CA VAL A 409 -6.94 7.87 12.11
C VAL A 409 -7.44 9.26 12.42
N SER A 410 -6.49 10.11 12.79
CA SER A 410 -6.70 11.50 13.12
C SER A 410 -7.75 12.12 12.21
N LYS A 411 -8.58 12.98 12.79
CA LYS A 411 -9.65 13.77 12.17
C LYS A 411 -9.26 14.67 10.99
N ASN A 412 -8.13 14.45 10.32
CA ASN A 412 -7.59 15.33 9.29
C ASN A 412 -7.24 14.58 7.98
N SER A 413 -7.97 13.52 7.64
CA SER A 413 -7.92 12.90 6.28
C SER A 413 -8.97 13.47 5.32
N SER A 414 -9.73 14.48 5.74
CA SER A 414 -10.69 15.19 4.89
C SER A 414 -10.29 16.65 4.72
N ASP A 415 -10.50 17.18 3.51
CA ASP A 415 -10.54 18.62 3.31
C ASP A 415 -11.70 19.25 4.12
N ASP A 416 -11.75 20.59 4.20
CA ASP A 416 -12.86 21.34 4.83
C ASP A 416 -14.26 20.99 4.25
N ASN A 417 -14.33 20.18 3.18
CA ASN A 417 -15.56 19.74 2.51
C ASN A 417 -15.91 18.26 2.71
N GLY A 418 -15.08 17.45 3.39
CA GLY A 418 -15.37 16.04 3.66
C GLY A 418 -14.99 15.05 2.55
N LEU A 419 -14.09 15.39 1.64
CA LEU A 419 -13.53 14.46 0.65
C LEU A 419 -12.35 13.68 1.24
N ALA A 420 -12.40 12.34 1.18
CA ALA A 420 -11.31 11.46 1.61
C ALA A 420 -10.38 11.15 0.43
N TYR A 421 -9.11 11.56 0.52
CA TYR A 421 -8.06 11.21 -0.43
C TYR A 421 -7.19 10.07 0.14
N GLU A 422 -6.61 9.24 -0.74
CA GLU A 422 -5.70 8.17 -0.31
C GLU A 422 -4.25 8.69 -0.27
N PRO A 423 -3.57 8.73 0.89
CA PRO A 423 -2.18 9.14 0.94
C PRO A 423 -1.24 8.08 0.37
N PHE A 424 -0.03 8.47 0.00
CA PHE A 424 1.02 7.55 -0.47
C PHE A 424 1.71 6.79 0.67
N ILE A 425 0.98 6.43 1.73
CA ILE A 425 1.45 5.62 2.86
C ILE A 425 0.33 4.70 3.31
N ASN A 426 0.65 3.54 3.88
CA ASN A 426 -0.35 2.65 4.45
C ASN A 426 -1.02 3.29 5.69
N SER A 427 -2.12 3.99 5.46
CA SER A 427 -2.90 4.76 6.45
C SER A 427 -3.66 3.87 7.45
N ILE A 428 -3.78 2.57 7.17
CA ILE A 428 -4.32 1.57 8.11
C ILE A 428 -3.30 1.28 9.22
N VAL A 429 -2.01 1.33 8.90
CA VAL A 429 -0.91 0.95 9.80
C VAL A 429 -0.24 2.17 10.42
N PHE A 430 -0.05 3.24 9.66
CA PHE A 430 0.58 4.48 10.10
C PHE A 430 -0.46 5.58 10.21
N ASP A 431 -0.40 6.35 11.30
CA ASP A 431 -1.25 7.53 11.42
C ASP A 431 -0.70 8.60 10.46
N PHE A 432 -1.60 9.28 9.76
CA PHE A 432 -1.26 10.28 8.76
C PHE A 432 -2.26 11.44 8.79
N ALA A 433 -1.78 12.64 8.52
CA ALA A 433 -2.62 13.81 8.25
C ALA A 433 -2.07 14.64 7.10
N TYR A 434 -2.99 15.29 6.37
CA TYR A 434 -2.66 16.36 5.45
C TYR A 434 -2.25 17.63 6.23
N GLY A 435 -1.75 18.65 5.53
CA GLY A 435 -1.46 19.95 6.16
C GLY A 435 -2.70 20.60 6.79
N ASP A 436 -2.48 21.32 7.88
CA ASP A 436 -3.49 21.93 8.75
C ASP A 436 -4.07 23.22 8.13
N THR A 437 -5.15 23.07 7.36
CA THR A 437 -5.84 24.16 6.65
C THR A 437 -6.38 25.24 7.58
N GLU A 438 -6.72 24.91 8.84
CA GLU A 438 -7.21 25.88 9.83
C GLU A 438 -6.13 26.91 10.20
N THR A 439 -4.86 26.55 10.04
CA THR A 439 -3.71 27.44 10.28
C THR A 439 -3.15 28.10 9.01
N GLY A 440 -3.76 27.82 7.86
CA GLY A 440 -3.37 28.36 6.56
C GLY A 440 -2.34 27.50 5.82
N GLU A 441 -2.09 26.27 6.28
CA GLU A 441 -1.32 25.30 5.51
C GLU A 441 -2.16 24.76 4.33
N ARG A 442 -1.48 24.28 3.29
CA ARG A 442 -2.09 23.53 2.19
C ARG A 442 -2.13 22.05 2.54
N LEU A 443 -2.99 21.26 1.88
CA LEU A 443 -3.05 19.81 2.10
C LEU A 443 -1.68 19.12 1.89
N ILE A 444 -0.91 19.59 0.91
CA ILE A 444 0.44 19.07 0.62
C ILE A 444 1.52 19.52 1.61
N ASP A 445 1.21 20.38 2.58
CA ASP A 445 2.15 20.81 3.62
C ASP A 445 2.38 19.71 4.69
N SER A 446 2.49 18.45 4.26
CA SER A 446 2.68 17.24 5.07
C SER A 446 4.03 16.56 4.79
N GLN A 447 5.09 17.36 4.82
CA GLN A 447 6.45 16.89 4.52
C GLN A 447 7.11 16.21 5.72
N TYR A 448 7.75 15.06 5.50
CA TYR A 448 8.43 14.26 6.51
C TYR A 448 9.95 14.37 6.41
N ALA A 449 10.60 14.62 7.54
CA ALA A 449 12.04 14.85 7.58
C ALA A 449 12.88 13.55 7.50
N SER A 450 14.01 13.63 6.81
CA SER A 450 15.03 12.57 6.74
C SER A 450 16.44 13.08 7.04
N THR A 451 17.42 12.20 7.21
CA THR A 451 18.82 12.59 7.44
C THR A 451 19.55 13.13 6.21
N ALA A 452 18.92 13.16 5.03
CA ALA A 452 19.56 13.56 3.78
C ALA A 452 19.63 15.10 3.64
N TYR A 453 20.61 15.70 4.31
CA TYR A 453 20.89 17.13 4.23
C TYR A 453 21.53 17.51 2.88
N TYR A 454 21.03 18.57 2.25
CA TYR A 454 21.42 19.05 0.93
C TYR A 454 21.58 20.57 0.97
N ASN A 455 22.81 21.08 0.98
CA ASN A 455 23.10 22.51 1.03
C ASN A 455 24.01 22.93 -0.13
N MET A 456 23.46 23.79 -0.98
CA MET A 456 24.12 24.38 -2.15
C MET A 456 24.82 25.71 -1.84
N ASP A 457 24.58 26.33 -0.67
CA ASP A 457 25.17 27.62 -0.31
C ASP A 457 26.61 27.49 0.19
N GLU A 458 27.55 27.99 -0.62
CA GLU A 458 28.97 28.05 -0.29
C GLU A 458 29.31 29.06 0.82
N THR A 459 28.41 30.00 1.13
CA THR A 459 28.65 31.07 2.11
C THR A 459 28.31 30.67 3.54
N GLY A 460 27.54 29.58 3.71
CA GLY A 460 27.04 29.10 5.00
C GLY A 460 26.06 30.06 5.68
N SER A 461 25.42 30.94 4.92
CA SER A 461 24.41 31.88 5.39
C SER A 461 22.98 31.36 5.22
N ASP A 462 22.78 30.46 4.25
CA ASP A 462 21.58 29.67 4.06
C ASP A 462 21.63 28.40 4.94
N PRO A 463 20.59 28.14 5.76
CA PRO A 463 20.50 26.89 6.50
C PRO A 463 20.45 25.64 5.61
N GLY A 464 20.22 25.78 4.30
CA GLY A 464 20.22 24.71 3.31
C GLY A 464 18.88 23.99 3.21
N ASN A 465 18.88 22.84 2.55
CA ASN A 465 17.72 22.00 2.31
C ASN A 465 17.89 20.61 2.95
N MET A 466 16.78 19.88 3.03
CA MET A 466 16.77 18.46 3.39
C MET A 466 15.85 17.72 2.43
N PHE A 467 16.32 16.58 1.89
CA PHE A 467 15.47 15.69 1.14
C PHE A 467 14.46 15.04 2.08
N GLY A 468 13.19 15.36 1.89
CA GLY A 468 12.08 14.77 2.62
C GLY A 468 11.21 13.92 1.71
N VAL A 469 10.33 13.13 2.32
CA VAL A 469 9.23 12.45 1.64
C VAL A 469 7.95 13.19 1.97
N ASN A 470 7.05 13.37 1.00
CA ASN A 470 5.73 13.89 1.25
C ASN A 470 4.68 12.87 0.83
N PHE A 471 4.04 12.23 1.81
CA PHE A 471 3.03 11.21 1.57
C PHE A 471 1.69 11.80 1.13
N ALA A 472 1.51 13.13 1.17
CA ALA A 472 0.32 13.78 0.61
C ALA A 472 0.39 13.94 -0.92
N ASP A 473 1.58 14.15 -1.49
CA ASP A 473 1.75 14.38 -2.92
C ASP A 473 2.62 13.33 -3.62
N GLY A 474 3.15 12.35 -2.87
CA GLY A 474 3.88 11.20 -3.40
C GLY A 474 5.24 11.56 -4.01
N ARG A 475 6.02 12.43 -3.36
CA ARG A 475 7.30 12.94 -3.91
C ARG A 475 8.45 12.95 -2.91
N ILE A 476 9.66 12.93 -3.47
CA ILE A 476 10.92 13.27 -2.77
C ILE A 476 11.42 14.61 -3.31
N LYS A 477 11.64 15.59 -2.45
CA LYS A 477 12.18 16.91 -2.85
C LYS A 477 13.15 17.44 -1.80
N GLY A 478 14.09 18.27 -2.23
CA GLY A 478 14.87 19.13 -1.33
C GLY A 478 13.99 20.24 -0.77
N TYR A 479 13.68 20.18 0.52
CA TYR A 479 12.91 21.22 1.20
C TYR A 479 13.84 22.18 1.93
N GLY A 480 13.73 23.48 1.62
CA GLY A 480 14.45 24.53 2.35
C GLY A 480 14.13 24.51 3.85
N LEU A 481 15.15 24.70 4.68
CA LEU A 481 15.04 24.68 6.13
C LEU A 481 14.54 26.00 6.73
N ASN A 482 14.40 27.05 5.92
CA ASN A 482 13.81 28.33 6.31
C ASN A 482 12.66 28.69 5.38
N LEU A 483 11.62 29.29 5.96
CA LEU A 483 10.50 29.87 5.21
C LEU A 483 10.15 31.23 5.84
N ALA A 484 10.14 32.29 5.02
CA ALA A 484 9.79 33.65 5.43
C ALA A 484 10.58 34.17 6.67
N GLY A 485 11.87 33.80 6.79
CA GLY A 485 12.74 34.26 7.87
C GLY A 485 12.57 33.49 9.19
N ALA A 486 11.81 32.39 9.20
CA ALA A 486 11.67 31.47 10.33
C ALA A 486 12.04 30.04 9.91
N ASP A 487 12.42 29.21 10.88
CA ASP A 487 12.72 27.79 10.61
C ASP A 487 11.45 27.10 10.08
N LYS A 488 11.59 26.40 8.96
CA LYS A 488 10.50 25.58 8.42
C LYS A 488 10.37 24.31 9.26
N THR A 489 9.14 23.90 9.56
CA THR A 489 8.84 22.71 10.34
C THR A 489 8.32 21.57 9.46
N PHE A 490 8.53 20.33 9.92
CA PHE A 490 8.23 19.09 9.20
C PHE A 490 7.63 18.06 10.15
N PHE A 491 6.80 17.17 9.63
CA PHE A 491 6.40 15.96 10.36
C PHE A 491 7.61 15.02 10.52
N VAL A 492 7.55 14.17 11.56
CA VAL A 492 8.59 13.19 11.84
C VAL A 492 7.98 11.85 12.23
N ILE A 493 8.55 10.76 11.72
CA ILE A 493 8.38 9.41 12.27
C ILE A 493 9.77 8.82 12.46
N TYR A 494 10.17 8.59 13.71
CA TYR A 494 11.49 8.04 13.99
C TYR A 494 11.53 6.55 13.68
N VAL A 495 12.73 6.09 13.33
CA VAL A 495 13.02 4.70 13.01
C VAL A 495 14.09 4.16 13.96
N ARG A 496 14.08 2.85 14.16
CA ARG A 496 15.14 2.10 14.81
C ARG A 496 15.33 0.75 14.13
N ASP A 497 16.51 0.19 14.31
CA ASP A 497 16.87 -1.11 13.74
C ASP A 497 16.32 -2.22 14.66
N ASN A 498 15.36 -3.01 14.18
CA ASN A 498 14.90 -4.21 14.90
C ASN A 498 15.85 -5.40 14.66
N LYS A 499 16.54 -5.39 13.51
CA LYS A 499 17.67 -6.25 13.16
C LYS A 499 18.82 -5.35 12.74
N ALA A 500 20.08 -5.76 12.93
CA ALA A 500 21.23 -5.01 12.42
C ALA A 500 21.29 -5.12 10.88
N THR A 501 20.41 -4.40 10.19
CA THR A 501 20.33 -4.30 8.73
C THR A 501 20.96 -2.96 8.33
N ASN A 502 21.88 -2.97 7.37
CA ASN A 502 22.38 -1.75 6.73
C ASN A 502 21.40 -1.39 5.59
N TYR A 503 20.13 -1.20 5.93
CA TYR A 503 19.09 -0.90 4.94
C TYR A 503 19.46 0.38 4.15
N GLY A 504 19.20 0.41 2.85
CA GLY A 504 19.57 1.55 2.01
C GLY A 504 21.04 1.56 1.55
N VAL A 505 21.87 0.59 1.95
CA VAL A 505 23.29 0.51 1.56
C VAL A 505 23.48 -0.53 0.44
N ASN A 506 23.83 -0.04 -0.75
CA ASN A 506 24.10 -0.89 -1.90
C ASN A 506 25.44 -1.65 -1.76
N ASN A 507 25.55 -2.79 -2.44
CA ASN A 507 26.77 -3.59 -2.57
C ASN A 507 26.93 -4.06 -4.01
N PHE A 508 27.38 -3.14 -4.86
CA PHE A 508 27.49 -3.37 -6.30
C PHE A 508 28.64 -4.31 -6.66
N ARG A 509 28.37 -5.17 -7.64
CA ARG A 509 29.32 -6.05 -8.29
C ARG A 509 29.16 -5.89 -9.80
N ASP A 510 30.22 -5.45 -10.46
CA ASP A 510 30.35 -5.54 -11.91
C ASP A 510 30.51 -7.00 -12.33
N ASN A 511 29.61 -7.50 -13.18
CA ASN A 511 29.62 -8.87 -13.68
C ASN A 511 30.58 -9.06 -14.87
N GLY A 512 31.11 -7.97 -15.43
CA GLY A 512 32.07 -7.98 -16.53
C GLY A 512 31.46 -8.23 -17.91
N ASP A 513 30.14 -8.16 -18.03
CA ASP A 513 29.35 -8.37 -19.24
C ASP A 513 28.44 -7.17 -19.58
N GLY A 514 28.67 -6.03 -18.92
CA GLY A 514 27.84 -4.83 -19.04
C GLY A 514 26.66 -4.77 -18.08
N THR A 515 26.60 -5.67 -17.08
CA THR A 515 25.60 -5.64 -16.01
C THR A 515 26.22 -5.44 -14.63
N ILE A 516 25.47 -4.78 -13.74
CA ILE A 516 25.82 -4.53 -12.35
C ILE A 516 24.79 -5.20 -11.44
N THR A 517 25.22 -6.17 -10.64
CA THR A 517 24.37 -6.74 -9.58
C THR A 517 24.53 -5.91 -8.30
N ASP A 518 23.44 -5.46 -7.69
CA ASP A 518 23.44 -5.04 -6.30
C ASP A 518 23.15 -6.23 -5.39
N LEU A 519 24.18 -6.72 -4.71
CA LEU A 519 24.08 -7.87 -3.81
C LEU A 519 23.23 -7.57 -2.56
N SER A 520 22.96 -6.30 -2.26
CA SER A 520 22.12 -5.90 -1.13
C SER A 520 20.63 -6.02 -1.46
N THR A 521 20.23 -5.75 -2.70
CA THR A 521 18.82 -5.77 -3.14
C THR A 521 18.45 -7.03 -3.92
N GLY A 522 19.42 -7.67 -4.57
CA GLY A 522 19.19 -8.75 -5.52
C GLY A 522 18.81 -8.26 -6.92
N LEU A 523 18.76 -6.95 -7.14
CA LEU A 523 18.51 -6.36 -8.45
C LEU A 523 19.79 -6.35 -9.29
N MET A 524 19.63 -6.63 -10.57
CA MET A 524 20.68 -6.52 -11.58
C MET A 524 20.29 -5.47 -12.60
N TRP A 525 21.22 -4.60 -12.91
CA TRP A 525 21.01 -3.41 -13.71
C TRP A 525 21.91 -3.45 -14.94
N MET A 526 21.47 -2.84 -16.04
CA MET A 526 22.42 -2.46 -17.08
C MET A 526 23.42 -1.42 -16.54
N GLN A 527 24.68 -1.58 -16.92
CA GLN A 527 25.75 -0.64 -16.58
C GLN A 527 25.60 0.69 -17.32
N ASP A 528 25.23 0.64 -18.59
CA ASP A 528 24.85 1.79 -19.41
C ASP A 528 23.35 2.08 -19.23
N ASP A 529 22.96 3.35 -19.38
CA ASP A 529 21.56 3.72 -19.58
C ASP A 529 21.19 3.64 -21.08
N SER A 530 19.96 4.01 -21.42
CA SER A 530 19.44 4.01 -22.80
C SER A 530 20.24 4.90 -23.76
N GLY A 531 21.02 5.87 -23.26
CA GLY A 531 21.74 6.85 -24.09
C GLY A 531 20.87 7.94 -24.70
N TYR A 532 19.53 7.81 -24.62
CA TYR A 532 18.57 8.78 -25.13
C TYR A 532 17.28 8.75 -24.31
N GLY A 533 16.56 9.88 -24.29
CA GLY A 533 15.24 10.00 -23.68
C GLY A 533 14.13 9.45 -24.58
N MET A 534 13.07 8.92 -23.97
CA MET A 534 11.91 8.36 -24.67
C MET A 534 10.62 8.64 -23.90
N GLU A 535 9.48 8.57 -24.60
CA GLU A 535 8.17 8.64 -23.94
C GLU A 535 7.97 7.42 -23.04
N TRP A 536 7.05 7.51 -22.09
CA TRP A 536 6.87 6.46 -21.08
C TRP A 536 6.40 5.14 -21.68
N GLN A 537 5.49 5.17 -22.66
CA GLN A 537 5.05 3.95 -23.36
C GLN A 537 6.23 3.28 -24.10
N ASP A 538 7.10 4.07 -24.72
CA ASP A 538 8.28 3.57 -25.43
C ASP A 538 9.33 3.03 -24.46
N ALA A 539 9.46 3.60 -23.27
CA ALA A 539 10.32 3.10 -22.19
C ALA A 539 9.94 1.69 -21.73
N LEU A 540 8.63 1.44 -21.60
CA LEU A 540 8.10 0.13 -21.26
C LEU A 540 8.43 -0.89 -22.36
N ALA A 541 8.13 -0.56 -23.62
CA ALA A 541 8.38 -1.42 -24.76
C ALA A 541 9.89 -1.68 -24.97
N TYR A 542 10.72 -0.65 -24.83
CA TYR A 542 12.18 -0.75 -24.92
C TYR A 542 12.74 -1.80 -23.95
N CYS A 543 12.26 -1.81 -22.70
CA CYS A 543 12.71 -2.80 -21.74
C CYS A 543 12.18 -4.20 -22.03
N GLU A 544 10.91 -4.33 -22.43
CA GLU A 544 10.29 -5.62 -22.76
C GLU A 544 10.99 -6.34 -23.92
N ASP A 545 11.37 -5.59 -24.96
CA ASP A 545 12.01 -6.13 -26.17
C ASP A 545 13.52 -6.35 -26.01
N LEU A 546 14.10 -5.97 -24.86
CA LEU A 546 15.54 -5.99 -24.67
C LEU A 546 16.08 -7.41 -24.44
N GLU A 547 16.96 -7.85 -25.35
CA GLU A 547 17.84 -9.00 -25.14
C GLU A 547 19.29 -8.51 -24.92
N TYR A 548 19.74 -8.49 -23.66
CA TYR A 548 21.07 -7.96 -23.30
C TYR A 548 21.77 -8.85 -22.27
N ALA A 549 23.09 -9.01 -22.40
CA ALA A 549 23.92 -9.86 -21.53
C ALA A 549 23.41 -11.31 -21.34
N SER A 550 22.69 -11.87 -22.32
CA SER A 550 22.02 -13.19 -22.25
C SER A 550 20.77 -13.24 -21.36
N HIS A 551 20.23 -12.08 -20.98
CA HIS A 551 18.96 -11.90 -20.26
C HIS A 551 17.89 -11.37 -21.20
N THR A 552 16.64 -11.80 -20.98
CA THR A 552 15.44 -11.43 -21.77
C THR A 552 14.27 -11.06 -20.86
N ASP A 553 14.56 -10.83 -19.58
CA ASP A 553 13.63 -10.52 -18.49
C ASP A 553 13.85 -9.10 -17.97
N TRP A 554 14.44 -8.24 -18.81
CA TRP A 554 14.61 -6.82 -18.54
C TRP A 554 13.26 -6.13 -18.47
N ARG A 555 13.15 -5.17 -17.55
CA ARG A 555 11.96 -4.36 -17.35
C ARG A 555 12.34 -2.95 -16.91
N LEU A 556 11.39 -2.03 -17.08
CA LEU A 556 11.49 -0.71 -16.50
C LEU A 556 11.38 -0.85 -14.96
N PRO A 557 12.29 -0.25 -14.17
CA PRO A 557 12.23 -0.34 -12.72
C PRO A 557 11.01 0.42 -12.19
N ASN A 558 10.41 -0.03 -11.09
CA ASN A 558 9.46 0.83 -10.38
C ASN A 558 10.19 1.96 -9.63
N ALA A 559 9.44 2.93 -9.11
CA ALA A 559 10.01 4.12 -8.50
C ALA A 559 10.95 3.81 -7.32
N LYS A 560 10.62 2.81 -6.49
CA LYS A 560 11.45 2.37 -5.36
C LYS A 560 12.72 1.64 -5.78
N GLU A 561 12.64 0.81 -6.82
CA GLU A 561 13.82 0.16 -7.38
C GLU A 561 14.78 1.19 -7.97
N LEU A 562 14.28 2.15 -8.74
CA LEU A 562 15.12 3.20 -9.34
C LEU A 562 15.73 4.12 -8.27
N GLN A 563 14.97 4.47 -7.23
CA GLN A 563 15.48 5.24 -6.09
C GLN A 563 16.59 4.49 -5.33
N SER A 564 16.55 3.15 -5.32
CA SER A 564 17.50 2.33 -4.57
C SER A 564 18.96 2.52 -5.01
N ILE A 565 19.22 2.97 -6.24
CA ILE A 565 20.56 3.22 -6.78
C ILE A 565 21.00 4.70 -6.71
N VAL A 566 20.17 5.59 -6.17
CA VAL A 566 20.53 6.99 -5.94
C VAL A 566 21.62 7.11 -4.86
N ASP A 567 22.64 7.91 -5.15
CA ASP A 567 23.74 8.25 -4.27
C ASP A 567 23.63 9.71 -3.79
N TYR A 568 22.96 9.91 -2.65
CA TYR A 568 22.82 11.22 -1.99
C TYR A 568 24.13 11.78 -1.42
N THR A 569 25.27 11.11 -1.62
CA THR A 569 26.60 11.67 -1.31
C THR A 569 27.20 12.46 -2.46
N ARG A 570 26.45 12.64 -3.56
CA ARG A 570 26.86 13.36 -4.77
C ARG A 570 25.82 14.38 -5.19
N MET A 571 26.29 15.47 -5.82
CA MET A 571 25.43 16.42 -6.53
C MET A 571 26.21 17.12 -7.65
N PRO A 572 25.56 17.57 -8.75
CA PRO A 572 26.25 18.20 -9.88
C PRO A 572 27.17 19.36 -9.48
N ASP A 573 26.66 20.27 -8.65
CA ASP A 573 27.33 21.52 -8.28
C ASP A 573 28.19 21.41 -7.01
N ALA A 574 28.53 20.19 -6.57
CA ALA A 574 29.23 20.04 -5.30
C ALA A 574 30.62 20.69 -5.30
N THR A 575 30.92 21.40 -4.22
CA THR A 575 32.24 21.93 -3.92
C THR A 575 32.69 21.51 -2.52
N ASP A 576 33.92 21.86 -2.12
CA ASP A 576 34.42 21.57 -0.77
C ASP A 576 33.58 22.25 0.35
N ASN A 577 32.72 23.22 0.01
CA ASN A 577 31.90 23.97 0.97
C ASN A 577 30.41 23.58 0.94
N THR A 578 29.99 22.67 0.07
CA THR A 578 28.61 22.20 -0.02
C THR A 578 28.40 20.91 0.76
N THR A 579 27.15 20.49 0.94
CA THR A 579 26.81 19.14 1.44
C THR A 579 25.72 18.54 0.56
N PRO A 580 25.94 17.40 -0.13
CA PRO A 580 27.21 16.67 -0.22
C PRO A 580 28.32 17.47 -0.92
N SER A 581 29.57 17.03 -0.76
CA SER A 581 30.76 17.69 -1.33
C SER A 581 31.35 16.94 -2.54
N THR A 582 30.71 15.88 -3.01
CA THR A 582 31.19 15.08 -4.15
C THR A 582 30.49 15.51 -5.43
N PRO A 583 31.22 16.02 -6.44
CA PRO A 583 30.59 16.50 -7.67
C PRO A 583 30.15 15.36 -8.59
N GLY A 584 29.12 15.62 -9.39
CA GLY A 584 28.62 14.75 -10.45
C GLY A 584 27.20 14.20 -10.19
N ALA A 585 26.73 13.35 -11.10
CA ALA A 585 25.42 12.69 -10.97
C ALA A 585 25.25 11.97 -9.63
N ALA A 586 24.02 11.95 -9.12
CA ALA A 586 23.60 11.26 -7.89
C ALA A 586 23.54 9.73 -8.05
N ILE A 587 24.60 9.11 -8.60
CA ILE A 587 24.76 7.67 -8.79
C ILE A 587 26.24 7.28 -8.60
N ASP A 588 26.52 6.02 -8.23
CA ASP A 588 27.91 5.55 -8.13
C ASP A 588 28.53 5.33 -9.52
N THR A 589 29.14 6.39 -10.05
CA THR A 589 29.87 6.42 -11.34
C THR A 589 31.07 5.47 -11.42
N ASN A 590 31.46 4.77 -10.34
CA ASN A 590 32.45 3.69 -10.45
C ASN A 590 31.85 2.41 -11.04
N PHE A 591 30.52 2.25 -10.96
CA PHE A 591 29.80 1.09 -11.47
C PHE A 591 28.91 1.44 -12.65
N PHE A 592 28.24 2.59 -12.62
CA PHE A 592 27.28 2.99 -13.64
C PHE A 592 27.84 4.08 -14.56
N ASN A 593 27.69 3.87 -15.86
CA ASN A 593 27.83 4.94 -16.84
C ASN A 593 26.52 5.71 -16.89
N ILE A 594 26.59 7.02 -17.04
CA ILE A 594 25.39 7.87 -17.10
C ILE A 594 25.55 8.91 -18.21
N THR A 595 24.53 9.01 -19.07
CA THR A 595 24.56 9.87 -20.25
C THR A 595 24.33 11.33 -19.85
N PRO A 596 25.27 12.24 -20.19
CA PRO A 596 25.07 13.67 -19.97
C PRO A 596 24.19 14.28 -21.07
N PHE A 597 23.48 15.35 -20.73
CA PHE A 597 22.77 16.20 -21.69
C PHE A 597 22.95 17.68 -21.34
N THR A 598 22.51 18.57 -22.21
CA THR A 598 22.50 20.01 -21.95
C THR A 598 21.14 20.43 -21.41
N ASN A 599 21.09 20.95 -20.20
CA ASN A 599 19.85 21.40 -19.56
C ASN A 599 19.38 22.77 -20.09
N TYR A 600 18.25 23.28 -19.58
CA TYR A 600 17.69 24.59 -19.98
C TYR A 600 18.59 25.81 -19.70
N ASN A 601 19.57 25.70 -18.80
CA ASN A 601 20.57 26.74 -18.57
C ASN A 601 21.75 26.67 -19.57
N GLY A 602 21.82 25.63 -20.40
CA GLY A 602 22.97 25.37 -21.26
C GLY A 602 24.12 24.66 -20.55
N ASP A 603 23.90 24.16 -19.33
CA ASP A 603 24.89 23.45 -18.54
C ASP A 603 24.84 21.94 -18.81
N GLU A 604 25.99 21.27 -18.66
CA GLU A 604 26.05 19.81 -18.63
C GLU A 604 25.31 19.28 -17.38
N ASP A 605 24.43 18.31 -17.60
CA ASP A 605 23.59 17.73 -16.57
C ASP A 605 23.32 16.25 -16.83
N TRP A 606 22.73 15.58 -15.83
CA TRP A 606 22.38 14.16 -15.92
C TRP A 606 20.88 13.99 -15.72
N GLY A 607 20.26 13.29 -16.66
CA GLY A 607 18.82 13.38 -16.91
C GLY A 607 17.90 12.84 -15.81
N PHE A 608 16.65 12.78 -16.22
CA PHE A 608 15.52 12.21 -15.51
C PHE A 608 15.32 10.79 -16.04
N PHE A 609 15.02 9.86 -15.14
CA PHE A 609 14.92 8.45 -15.48
C PHE A 609 13.52 7.95 -15.19
N TRP A 610 12.88 7.37 -16.20
CA TRP A 610 11.55 6.82 -16.05
C TRP A 610 11.54 5.67 -15.05
N SER A 611 10.51 5.69 -14.20
CA SER A 611 10.04 4.48 -13.54
C SER A 611 8.80 3.92 -14.23
N ALA A 612 8.49 2.66 -13.97
CA ALA A 612 7.27 1.99 -14.40
C ALA A 612 6.03 2.42 -13.59
N SER A 613 6.20 3.27 -12.57
CA SER A 613 5.15 3.69 -11.66
C SER A 613 4.40 4.91 -12.20
N THR A 614 3.07 4.83 -12.24
CA THR A 614 2.20 5.97 -12.55
C THR A 614 2.02 6.85 -11.31
N HIS A 615 2.09 8.17 -11.48
CA HIS A 615 1.78 9.14 -10.44
C HIS A 615 0.36 9.67 -10.64
N LYS A 616 -0.60 9.08 -9.90
CA LYS A 616 -2.03 9.37 -10.02
C LYS A 616 -2.40 10.65 -9.28
N SER A 617 -3.19 11.53 -9.91
CA SER A 617 -3.80 12.69 -9.26
C SER A 617 -5.11 12.35 -8.55
N SER A 618 -5.46 13.12 -7.52
CA SER A 618 -6.74 13.06 -6.79
C SER A 618 -7.99 13.15 -7.66
N ASN A 619 -7.89 13.68 -8.88
CA ASN A 619 -9.01 13.71 -9.83
C ASN A 619 -9.19 12.39 -10.62
N GLY A 620 -8.40 11.36 -10.32
CA GLY A 620 -8.43 10.05 -10.98
C GLY A 620 -7.57 9.94 -12.25
N ASN A 621 -6.88 11.01 -12.66
CA ASN A 621 -6.02 11.03 -13.84
C ASN A 621 -4.63 10.42 -13.53
N GLY A 622 -4.19 9.47 -14.35
CA GLY A 622 -2.87 8.83 -14.25
C GLY A 622 -1.95 9.18 -15.43
N GLY A 623 -2.06 10.39 -15.97
CA GLY A 623 -1.30 10.83 -17.14
C GLY A 623 0.14 11.22 -16.89
N TRP A 624 0.58 11.13 -15.63
CA TRP A 624 1.94 11.43 -15.22
C TRP A 624 2.66 10.15 -14.78
N GLY A 625 3.88 9.94 -15.27
CA GLY A 625 4.77 8.87 -14.82
C GLY A 625 5.72 9.41 -13.77
N ALA A 626 6.10 8.60 -12.78
CA ALA A 626 7.13 8.98 -11.82
C ALA A 626 8.53 8.84 -12.44
N TYR A 627 9.42 9.79 -12.14
CA TYR A 627 10.82 9.77 -12.54
C TYR A 627 11.74 10.10 -11.36
N ILE A 628 13.00 9.65 -11.46
CA ILE A 628 14.08 10.04 -10.56
C ILE A 628 15.09 10.91 -11.31
N ALA A 629 15.46 12.06 -10.75
CA ALA A 629 16.49 12.94 -11.30
C ALA A 629 17.88 12.54 -10.77
N PHE A 630 18.83 12.25 -11.66
CA PHE A 630 20.22 11.99 -11.26
C PHE A 630 21.11 13.24 -11.34
N GLY A 631 20.62 14.31 -11.98
CA GLY A 631 21.23 15.64 -12.03
C GLY A 631 20.32 16.71 -11.43
N ARG A 632 20.44 17.97 -11.89
CA ARG A 632 19.67 19.08 -11.31
C ARG A 632 18.19 18.96 -11.64
N ALA A 633 17.35 19.29 -10.67
CA ALA A 633 15.90 19.30 -10.83
C ALA A 633 15.42 20.74 -10.89
N LEU A 634 15.43 21.27 -12.12
CA LEU A 634 15.25 22.69 -12.39
C LEU A 634 13.80 23.15 -12.24
N GLY A 635 13.63 24.40 -11.81
CA GLY A 635 12.38 25.14 -11.85
C GLY A 635 12.59 26.56 -12.36
N TYR A 636 11.62 27.07 -13.12
CA TYR A 636 11.63 28.40 -13.71
C TYR A 636 11.03 29.42 -12.75
N MET A 637 11.86 30.31 -12.22
CA MET A 637 11.49 31.28 -11.18
C MET A 637 11.32 32.71 -11.74
N GLY A 638 10.90 32.85 -13.01
CA GLY A 638 10.67 34.13 -13.69
C GLY A 638 11.94 34.83 -14.20
N ASP A 639 13.05 34.72 -13.47
CA ASP A 639 14.35 35.30 -13.83
C ASP A 639 15.35 34.28 -14.40
N GLY A 640 14.96 33.00 -14.49
CA GLY A 640 15.77 31.90 -15.02
C GLY A 640 15.48 30.54 -14.37
N TRP A 641 16.20 29.51 -14.83
CA TRP A 641 16.10 28.16 -14.28
C TRP A 641 17.05 27.97 -13.10
N VAL A 642 16.54 27.41 -12.01
CA VAL A 642 17.28 27.17 -10.76
C VAL A 642 17.06 25.72 -10.33
N ASP A 643 18.09 25.05 -9.82
CA ASP A 643 17.91 23.76 -9.14
C ASP A 643 17.14 23.99 -7.83
N ILE A 644 15.88 23.56 -7.79
CA ILE A 644 14.98 23.83 -6.66
C ILE A 644 14.64 22.56 -5.88
N HIS A 645 14.85 21.36 -6.46
CA HIS A 645 14.58 20.09 -5.78
C HIS A 645 15.84 19.28 -5.48
N GLY A 646 16.93 19.47 -6.22
CA GLY A 646 18.20 18.76 -6.03
C GLY A 646 18.28 17.39 -6.71
N ALA A 647 19.51 16.94 -6.95
CA ALA A 647 19.80 15.62 -7.51
C ALA A 647 19.44 14.48 -6.55
N GLY A 648 18.67 13.52 -7.04
CA GLY A 648 18.07 12.44 -6.25
C GLY A 648 16.61 12.68 -5.87
N CYS A 649 15.98 13.76 -6.37
CA CYS A 649 14.55 13.97 -6.18
C CYS A 649 13.71 12.97 -7.01
N GLU A 650 12.52 12.70 -6.52
CA GLU A 650 11.46 12.00 -7.25
C GLU A 650 10.37 12.99 -7.59
N ARG A 651 10.02 13.03 -8.88
CA ARG A 651 8.99 13.89 -9.43
C ARG A 651 8.20 13.09 -10.46
N SER A 652 7.46 13.80 -11.30
CA SER A 652 6.60 13.21 -12.31
C SER A 652 6.60 14.08 -13.56
N ASP A 653 6.52 13.45 -14.73
CA ASP A 653 6.37 14.11 -16.03
C ASP A 653 5.17 13.51 -16.79
N PRO A 654 4.59 14.23 -17.78
CA PRO A 654 3.59 13.67 -18.68
C PRO A 654 4.14 12.43 -19.38
N LYS A 655 3.30 11.41 -19.55
CA LYS A 655 3.71 10.12 -20.16
C LYS A 655 4.00 10.22 -21.65
N TYR A 656 3.50 11.25 -22.32
CA TYR A 656 3.63 11.47 -23.76
C TYR A 656 3.63 12.96 -24.09
N ASP A 657 4.13 13.31 -25.27
CA ASP A 657 4.15 14.67 -25.79
C ASP A 657 2.85 14.97 -26.55
N ASP A 658 2.03 15.86 -25.99
CA ASP A 658 0.79 16.33 -26.63
C ASP A 658 0.95 17.69 -27.33
N GLY A 659 2.19 18.20 -27.40
CA GLY A 659 2.52 19.52 -27.93
C GLY A 659 2.27 20.67 -26.94
N THR A 660 2.02 20.40 -25.66
CA THR A 660 1.94 21.42 -24.61
C THR A 660 3.29 22.11 -24.44
N ASP A 661 3.27 23.45 -24.39
CA ASP A 661 4.45 24.27 -24.20
C ASP A 661 4.81 24.38 -22.71
N TYR A 662 5.93 23.76 -22.33
CA TYR A 662 6.51 23.82 -20.99
C TYR A 662 7.78 24.69 -20.93
N SER A 663 7.93 25.67 -21.83
CA SER A 663 9.11 26.55 -21.86
C SER A 663 9.30 27.40 -20.59
N GLU A 664 8.25 27.55 -19.78
CA GLU A 664 8.28 28.21 -18.47
C GLU A 664 8.06 27.22 -17.31
N GLY A 665 8.16 25.91 -17.59
CA GLY A 665 7.94 24.84 -16.63
C GLY A 665 6.47 24.63 -16.23
N HIS A 666 6.25 23.81 -15.21
CA HIS A 666 4.92 23.41 -14.75
C HIS A 666 4.76 23.55 -13.22
N GLY A 667 3.59 24.05 -12.81
CA GLY A 667 3.23 24.22 -11.41
C GLY A 667 3.86 25.43 -10.73
N PRO A 668 3.65 25.60 -9.41
CA PRO A 668 3.98 26.83 -8.68
C PRO A 668 5.46 27.19 -8.63
N GLN A 669 6.35 26.22 -8.86
CA GLN A 669 7.80 26.41 -8.85
C GLN A 669 8.40 26.33 -10.27
N GLY A 670 7.55 26.29 -11.30
CA GLY A 670 7.97 26.23 -12.70
C GLY A 670 8.79 24.98 -13.02
N ASP A 671 8.41 23.81 -12.49
CA ASP A 671 9.20 22.59 -12.60
C ASP A 671 9.46 22.24 -14.07
N ALA A 672 10.71 21.92 -14.40
CA ALA A 672 11.10 21.53 -15.74
C ALA A 672 10.38 20.25 -16.17
N VAL A 673 9.82 20.27 -17.38
CA VAL A 673 9.13 19.11 -17.98
C VAL A 673 9.85 18.75 -19.27
N TYR A 674 10.38 17.54 -19.34
CA TYR A 674 11.15 17.07 -20.49
C TYR A 674 10.38 16.06 -21.34
N VAL A 675 9.44 15.30 -20.75
CA VAL A 675 8.63 14.23 -21.37
C VAL A 675 9.47 13.03 -21.85
N TYR A 676 10.60 13.27 -22.50
CA TYR A 676 11.53 12.25 -22.98
C TYR A 676 12.58 11.95 -21.90
N ASN A 677 12.28 11.00 -21.02
CA ASN A 677 13.17 10.61 -19.93
C ASN A 677 13.98 9.35 -20.29
N TYR A 678 15.16 9.23 -19.70
CA TYR A 678 16.10 8.13 -19.92
C TYR A 678 15.62 6.86 -19.21
N VAL A 679 16.19 5.72 -19.59
CA VAL A 679 15.82 4.42 -19.05
C VAL A 679 17.06 3.65 -18.61
N ARG A 680 16.98 3.02 -17.44
CA ARG A 680 17.96 2.03 -16.99
C ARG A 680 17.24 0.72 -16.68
N PRO A 681 17.28 -0.26 -17.59
CA PRO A 681 16.60 -1.53 -17.39
C PRO A 681 17.12 -2.28 -16.16
N VAL A 682 16.20 -2.98 -15.49
CA VAL A 682 16.46 -3.80 -14.31
C VAL A 682 15.90 -5.22 -14.51
N CYS A 683 16.52 -6.20 -13.89
CA CYS A 683 15.98 -7.55 -13.69
C CYS A 683 16.49 -8.10 -12.33
N TYR A 684 16.24 -9.38 -12.03
CA TYR A 684 16.69 -10.00 -10.79
C TYR A 684 17.92 -10.90 -11.01
N ASP A 685 18.91 -10.82 -10.11
CA ASP A 685 19.97 -11.84 -10.02
C ASP A 685 19.50 -12.94 -9.05
N GLU A 686 18.93 -14.02 -9.59
CA GLU A 686 18.45 -15.17 -8.81
C GLU A 686 19.52 -15.84 -7.93
N THR A 687 20.81 -15.54 -8.14
CA THR A 687 21.88 -16.06 -7.29
C THR A 687 21.97 -15.35 -5.93
N VAL A 688 21.34 -14.19 -5.78
CA VAL A 688 21.25 -13.43 -4.53
C VAL A 688 20.05 -13.92 -3.73
N THR A 689 20.30 -14.65 -2.65
CA THR A 689 19.25 -15.35 -1.87
C THR A 689 18.94 -14.75 -0.50
N ASN A 690 19.69 -13.72 -0.07
CA ASN A 690 19.52 -13.08 1.24
C ASN A 690 19.81 -11.58 1.15
N PRO A 691 18.96 -10.79 0.48
CA PRO A 691 19.13 -9.35 0.38
C PRO A 691 19.08 -8.68 1.76
N THR A 692 19.95 -7.69 1.99
CA THR A 692 19.98 -6.87 3.21
C THR A 692 19.26 -5.54 3.06
N TYR A 693 18.95 -5.16 1.83
CA TYR A 693 18.17 -4.00 1.42
C TYR A 693 16.99 -4.51 0.59
N VAL A 694 15.95 -4.98 1.27
CA VAL A 694 14.73 -5.45 0.60
C VAL A 694 13.96 -4.25 0.06
N VAL A 695 13.92 -4.08 -1.27
CA VAL A 695 13.07 -3.06 -1.90
C VAL A 695 11.62 -3.54 -1.81
N VAL A 696 10.85 -2.89 -0.94
CA VAL A 696 9.42 -3.17 -0.75
C VAL A 696 8.66 -2.69 -1.99
N ASP A 697 7.64 -3.43 -2.39
CA ASP A 697 6.75 -3.09 -3.50
C ASP A 697 6.08 -1.72 -3.32
N THR A 698 5.67 -1.11 -4.44
CA THR A 698 5.00 0.20 -4.46
C THR A 698 3.52 0.10 -4.16
N ASN A 699 2.92 -1.10 -4.15
CA ASN A 699 1.48 -1.34 -4.04
C ASN A 699 0.65 -0.76 -5.20
N GLN A 700 1.28 -0.40 -6.33
CA GLN A 700 0.53 -0.01 -7.52
C GLN A 700 -0.04 -1.26 -8.20
N ASN A 701 -1.37 -1.41 -8.16
CA ASN A 701 -2.10 -2.55 -8.71
C ASN A 701 -3.05 -2.17 -9.85
N THR A 702 -3.08 -0.88 -10.21
CA THR A 702 -3.86 -0.33 -11.32
C THR A 702 -2.97 -0.17 -12.56
N TYR A 703 -3.52 -0.49 -13.74
CA TYR A 703 -2.83 -0.31 -15.02
C TYR A 703 -3.33 0.95 -15.71
N TRP A 704 -2.45 1.63 -16.43
CA TRP A 704 -2.74 2.93 -17.04
C TRP A 704 -2.33 2.96 -18.50
N ASP A 705 -3.13 3.66 -19.32
CA ASP A 705 -2.62 4.24 -20.56
C ASP A 705 -1.94 5.60 -20.27
N ASN A 706 -1.86 6.45 -21.28
CA ASN A 706 -1.33 7.82 -21.17
C ASN A 706 -2.13 8.76 -20.26
N THR A 707 -3.32 8.37 -19.79
CA THR A 707 -4.22 9.22 -19.00
C THR A 707 -5.15 8.45 -18.05
N SER A 708 -5.66 7.30 -18.50
CA SER A 708 -6.82 6.61 -17.95
C SER A 708 -6.45 5.22 -17.48
N GLU A 709 -7.18 4.75 -16.47
CA GLU A 709 -7.09 3.36 -16.03
C GLU A 709 -7.51 2.41 -17.16
N ILE A 710 -6.76 1.33 -17.34
CA ILE A 710 -7.02 0.28 -18.32
C ILE A 710 -7.02 -1.09 -17.64
N SER A 711 -7.55 -2.10 -18.33
CA SER A 711 -7.35 -3.49 -17.92
C SER A 711 -5.89 -3.90 -18.09
N ALA A 712 -5.44 -4.87 -17.28
CA ALA A 712 -4.11 -5.46 -17.39
C ALA A 712 -3.75 -5.82 -18.84
N PRO A 713 -2.76 -5.15 -19.45
CA PRO A 713 -2.32 -5.47 -20.81
C PRO A 713 -1.65 -6.85 -20.84
N ALA A 714 -1.84 -7.60 -21.92
CA ALA A 714 -1.11 -8.83 -22.15
C ALA A 714 0.31 -8.55 -22.67
N GLN A 715 1.22 -9.51 -22.50
CA GLN A 715 2.58 -9.40 -23.05
C GLN A 715 2.55 -9.12 -24.55
N GLY A 716 3.34 -8.15 -25.01
CA GLY A 716 3.35 -7.62 -26.38
C GLY A 716 2.21 -6.66 -26.73
N GLU A 717 1.31 -6.33 -25.80
CA GLU A 717 0.35 -5.24 -25.97
C GLU A 717 0.95 -3.90 -25.50
N THR A 718 0.42 -2.79 -26.04
CA THR A 718 0.82 -1.44 -25.61
C THR A 718 0.63 -1.27 -24.11
N PHE A 719 1.58 -0.61 -23.46
CA PHE A 719 1.62 -0.39 -22.01
C PHE A 719 1.82 -1.67 -21.17
N TYR A 720 2.22 -2.79 -21.75
CA TYR A 720 2.73 -3.91 -20.95
C TYR A 720 4.04 -3.54 -20.23
N GLY A 721 4.28 -4.14 -19.05
CA GLY A 721 5.52 -3.92 -18.29
C GLY A 721 5.49 -2.75 -17.30
N GLN A 722 4.31 -2.23 -16.97
CA GLN A 722 4.11 -1.24 -15.89
C GLN A 722 4.42 -1.83 -14.52
N ASP A 723 4.50 -0.98 -13.50
CA ASP A 723 4.69 -1.37 -12.10
C ASP A 723 3.69 -2.46 -11.66
N ALA A 724 2.40 -2.24 -11.93
CA ALA A 724 1.32 -3.20 -11.65
C ALA A 724 1.44 -4.55 -12.36
N GLN A 725 2.33 -4.70 -13.34
CA GLN A 725 2.56 -5.97 -14.02
C GLN A 725 3.44 -6.92 -13.21
N TYR A 726 4.24 -6.38 -12.28
CA TYR A 726 5.24 -7.13 -11.53
C TYR A 726 4.90 -7.18 -10.04
N ASN A 727 4.79 -8.39 -9.51
CA ASN A 727 4.55 -8.58 -8.08
C ASN A 727 5.89 -8.55 -7.32
N GLY A 728 6.22 -7.41 -6.71
CA GLY A 728 7.33 -7.29 -5.78
C GLY A 728 7.01 -7.83 -4.38
N ILE A 729 7.92 -7.58 -3.43
CA ILE A 729 7.75 -7.95 -2.03
C ILE A 729 6.76 -6.97 -1.39
N GLN A 730 5.50 -7.39 -1.29
CA GLN A 730 4.41 -6.59 -0.71
C GLN A 730 4.74 -6.13 0.70
N ALA A 731 4.36 -4.89 1.03
CA ALA A 731 4.59 -4.31 2.35
C ALA A 731 3.98 -5.19 3.44
N SER A 732 4.76 -5.46 4.50
CA SER A 732 4.32 -6.30 5.61
C SER A 732 4.67 -5.61 6.92
N TYR A 733 3.63 -5.24 7.67
CA TYR A 733 3.77 -4.51 8.92
C TYR A 733 3.16 -5.27 10.08
N THR A 734 3.69 -5.05 11.27
CA THR A 734 3.13 -5.52 12.54
C THR A 734 3.03 -4.33 13.50
N ASP A 735 1.81 -3.90 13.79
CA ASP A 735 1.57 -2.96 14.89
C ASP A 735 1.85 -3.67 16.23
N ASN A 736 2.85 -3.17 16.95
CA ASN A 736 3.28 -3.76 18.22
C ASN A 736 2.35 -3.37 19.39
N GLY A 737 1.35 -2.50 19.18
CA GLY A 737 0.37 -2.07 20.17
C GLY A 737 0.94 -1.16 21.26
N ASN A 738 2.09 -0.55 21.03
CA ASN A 738 2.81 0.32 21.98
C ASN A 738 3.29 1.63 21.32
N GLY A 739 2.62 2.04 20.23
CA GLY A 739 3.00 3.20 19.42
C GLY A 739 4.12 2.94 18.41
N THR A 740 4.50 1.67 18.19
CA THR A 740 5.52 1.28 17.21
C THR A 740 5.01 0.27 16.20
N VAL A 741 5.53 0.34 14.98
CA VAL A 741 5.23 -0.57 13.88
C VAL A 741 6.51 -1.28 13.46
N THR A 742 6.51 -2.60 13.41
CA THR A 742 7.61 -3.38 12.81
C THR A 742 7.35 -3.54 11.33
N ASP A 743 8.33 -3.19 10.49
CA ASP A 743 8.36 -3.56 9.08
C ASP A 743 9.07 -4.93 8.97
N ASN A 744 8.29 -5.94 8.58
CA ASN A 744 8.73 -7.33 8.54
C ASN A 744 9.67 -7.60 7.35
N ASN A 745 9.63 -6.77 6.31
CA ASN A 745 10.46 -6.91 5.11
C ASN A 745 11.82 -6.27 5.32
N THR A 746 11.84 -5.02 5.77
CA THR A 746 13.08 -4.23 5.93
C THR A 746 13.79 -4.54 7.24
N GLY A 747 13.06 -5.08 8.23
CA GLY A 747 13.55 -5.29 9.58
C GLY A 747 13.68 -3.99 10.39
N LEU A 748 13.15 -2.88 9.88
CA LEU A 748 13.05 -1.61 10.58
C LEU A 748 11.86 -1.62 11.55
N MET A 749 11.94 -0.80 12.59
CA MET A 749 10.82 -0.50 13.47
C MET A 749 10.62 1.01 13.51
N TRP A 750 9.38 1.42 13.32
CA TRP A 750 8.97 2.80 13.16
C TRP A 750 8.11 3.26 14.33
N GLN A 751 8.11 4.56 14.61
CA GLN A 751 6.95 5.15 15.28
C GLN A 751 5.72 5.00 14.39
N LYS A 752 4.58 4.74 15.03
CA LYS A 752 3.29 4.63 14.32
C LYS A 752 2.75 5.98 13.85
N SER A 753 2.99 7.03 14.64
CA SER A 753 2.32 8.32 14.52
C SER A 753 3.32 9.48 14.46
N PRO A 754 3.05 10.52 13.66
CA PRO A 754 3.74 11.81 13.73
C PRO A 754 3.16 12.75 14.80
N ASP A 755 2.14 12.36 15.59
CA ASP A 755 1.70 13.12 16.77
C ASP A 755 2.84 13.18 17.79
N THR A 756 3.53 14.31 17.83
CA THR A 756 4.72 14.46 18.68
C THR A 756 4.38 14.99 20.07
N ASN A 757 3.16 15.48 20.26
CA ASN A 757 2.71 16.08 21.51
C ASN A 757 1.82 15.13 22.35
N GLY A 758 1.26 14.10 21.72
CA GLY A 758 0.49 13.02 22.33
C GLY A 758 -0.95 13.39 22.69
N ASP A 759 -1.53 14.41 22.04
CA ASP A 759 -2.92 14.82 22.27
C ASP A 759 -3.93 14.06 21.39
N GLY A 760 -3.45 13.27 20.43
CA GLY A 760 -4.25 12.44 19.53
C GLY A 760 -4.73 13.15 18.27
N ASP A 761 -4.40 14.43 18.08
CA ASP A 761 -4.61 15.17 16.84
C ASP A 761 -3.25 15.34 16.13
N ILE A 762 -3.22 15.27 14.79
CA ILE A 762 -2.00 15.51 14.00
C ILE A 762 -2.18 16.84 13.27
N LEU A 763 -1.48 17.86 13.74
CA LEU A 763 -1.66 19.26 13.35
C LEU A 763 -0.31 19.96 13.12
N SER A 764 -0.37 21.23 12.74
CA SER A 764 0.83 22.06 12.52
C SER A 764 1.77 22.15 13.73
N ASN A 765 1.24 22.02 14.97
CA ASN A 765 2.01 22.05 16.21
C ASN A 765 2.74 20.73 16.54
N ASP A 766 2.53 19.66 15.77
CA ASP A 766 3.30 18.40 15.89
C ASP A 766 4.59 18.41 15.09
N LYS A 767 4.76 19.40 14.23
CA LYS A 767 5.93 19.51 13.35
C LYS A 767 7.12 20.08 14.11
N TYR A 768 8.31 19.61 13.74
CA TYR A 768 9.58 20.08 14.26
C TYR A 768 10.41 20.77 13.19
N SER A 769 11.19 21.77 13.59
CA SER A 769 12.32 22.21 12.76
C SER A 769 13.31 21.05 12.56
N TYR A 770 14.18 21.15 11.55
CA TYR A 770 15.12 20.06 11.26
C TYR A 770 16.07 19.75 12.42
N ASP A 771 16.57 20.79 13.10
CA ASP A 771 17.42 20.65 14.28
C ASP A 771 16.67 20.00 15.45
N GLU A 772 15.42 20.40 15.69
CA GLU A 772 14.56 19.78 16.70
C GLU A 772 14.27 18.32 16.36
N ALA A 773 13.98 18.00 15.10
CA ALA A 773 13.74 16.63 14.64
C ALA A 773 14.93 15.71 14.94
N MET A 774 16.16 16.18 14.71
CA MET A 774 17.37 15.44 15.04
C MET A 774 17.59 15.26 16.55
N VAL A 775 17.39 16.33 17.34
CA VAL A 775 17.59 16.28 18.80
C VAL A 775 16.55 15.40 19.47
N ASN A 776 15.28 15.55 19.07
CA ASN A 776 14.15 14.85 19.66
C ASN A 776 14.17 13.35 19.32
N ALA A 777 14.76 12.94 18.20
CA ALA A 777 14.95 11.53 17.88
C ALA A 777 15.70 10.78 19.01
N SER A 778 16.79 11.36 19.53
CA SER A 778 17.57 10.75 20.63
C SER A 778 16.86 10.81 21.99
N ALA A 779 15.83 11.65 22.12
CA ALA A 779 15.01 11.78 23.33
C ALA A 779 13.72 10.94 23.27
N CYS A 780 13.36 10.44 22.09
CA CYS A 780 12.16 9.64 21.89
C CYS A 780 12.21 8.37 22.74
N THR A 781 11.08 8.04 23.37
CA THR A 781 10.92 6.83 24.19
C THR A 781 9.77 5.93 23.75
N THR A 782 9.26 6.11 22.53
CA THR A 782 8.11 5.36 22.01
C THR A 782 8.36 3.85 22.10
N GLY A 783 7.34 3.11 22.54
CA GLY A 783 7.45 1.66 22.80
C GLY A 783 8.42 1.26 23.92
N GLY A 784 8.98 2.21 24.68
CA GLY A 784 9.98 1.97 25.72
C GLY A 784 11.43 1.86 25.21
N TYR A 785 11.68 2.14 23.93
CA TYR A 785 13.01 2.13 23.31
C TYR A 785 13.70 3.48 23.43
N THR A 786 15.03 3.54 23.29
CA THR A 786 15.83 4.78 23.52
C THR A 786 16.90 5.02 22.46
N ASP A 787 16.86 4.22 21.40
CA ASP A 787 17.80 4.17 20.27
C ASP A 787 17.12 4.63 18.97
N TRP A 788 16.10 5.47 19.10
CA TRP A 788 15.41 6.09 17.97
C TRP A 788 16.32 7.09 17.24
N ARG A 789 16.15 7.15 15.92
CA ARG A 789 16.86 8.06 15.03
C ARG A 789 15.93 8.60 13.95
N LEU A 790 16.29 9.73 13.37
CA LEU A 790 15.67 10.19 12.13
C LEU A 790 15.99 9.17 11.01
N PRO A 791 15.03 8.82 10.14
CA PRO A 791 15.28 7.89 9.05
C PRO A 791 16.18 8.49 7.99
N THR A 792 16.96 7.65 7.32
CA THR A 792 17.53 8.01 6.02
C THR A 792 16.42 8.18 4.98
N ILE A 793 16.70 8.90 3.89
CA ILE A 793 15.72 9.08 2.82
C ILE A 793 15.27 7.74 2.21
N LYS A 794 16.18 6.77 2.04
CA LYS A 794 15.85 5.42 1.53
C LYS A 794 14.98 4.61 2.49
N GLU A 795 15.18 4.77 3.80
CA GLU A 795 14.32 4.15 4.81
C GLU A 795 12.93 4.79 4.81
N LEU A 796 12.85 6.12 4.85
CA LEU A 796 11.56 6.82 4.88
C LEU A 796 10.75 6.52 3.61
N TYR A 797 11.41 6.52 2.46
CA TYR A 797 10.80 6.23 1.17
C TYR A 797 10.37 4.76 1.02
N SER A 798 10.90 3.83 1.84
CA SER A 798 10.42 2.44 1.85
C SER A 798 8.93 2.31 2.20
N LEU A 799 8.38 3.30 2.91
CA LEU A 799 6.96 3.37 3.30
C LEU A 799 6.04 3.89 2.19
N MET A 800 6.59 4.48 1.12
CA MET A 800 5.80 5.09 0.02
C MET A 800 4.87 4.06 -0.65
N GLN A 801 3.65 4.44 -1.02
CA GLN A 801 2.73 3.58 -1.77
C GLN A 801 2.14 4.32 -2.97
N PHE A 802 2.42 3.84 -4.19
CA PHE A 802 1.90 4.39 -5.45
C PHE A 802 0.47 3.95 -5.78
N SER A 803 -0.26 3.43 -4.78
CA SER A 803 -1.72 3.39 -4.74
C SER A 803 -2.34 4.72 -4.29
N GLY A 804 -1.54 5.65 -3.73
CA GLY A 804 -2.00 6.96 -3.28
C GLY A 804 -2.34 7.95 -4.40
N GLU A 805 -2.87 9.10 -4.00
CA GLU A 805 -3.39 10.15 -4.87
C GLU A 805 -2.73 11.51 -4.60
N ASP A 806 -2.21 12.15 -5.65
CA ASP A 806 -1.61 13.49 -5.54
C ASP A 806 -2.69 14.57 -5.42
N VAL A 807 -2.78 15.17 -4.23
CA VAL A 807 -3.71 16.25 -3.88
C VAL A 807 -3.19 17.66 -4.18
N SER A 808 -2.10 17.79 -4.95
CA SER A 808 -1.51 19.09 -5.29
C SER A 808 -2.48 20.04 -5.99
N SER A 809 -3.40 19.52 -6.82
CA SER A 809 -4.42 20.32 -7.52
C SER A 809 -5.45 20.92 -6.57
N GLU A 810 -5.79 20.23 -5.49
CA GLU A 810 -6.79 20.64 -4.51
C GLU A 810 -6.26 21.74 -3.58
N SER A 811 -4.93 21.79 -3.42
CA SER A 811 -4.22 22.79 -2.64
C SER A 811 -4.17 24.18 -3.29
N LEU A 812 -4.60 24.28 -4.56
CA LEU A 812 -4.67 25.51 -5.34
C LEU A 812 -6.15 25.83 -5.56
N GLY A 813 -6.75 26.56 -4.62
CA GLY A 813 -8.19 26.88 -4.65
C GLY A 813 -8.67 27.34 -6.04
N ASP A 814 -9.92 26.95 -6.34
CA ASP A 814 -10.72 26.99 -7.57
C ASP A 814 -10.73 28.30 -8.41
N THR A 815 -9.59 28.92 -8.66
CA THR A 815 -9.40 30.05 -9.58
C THR A 815 -8.18 29.84 -10.44
N GLU A 816 -8.46 29.36 -11.65
CA GLU A 816 -7.70 29.54 -12.90
C GLU A 816 -6.21 29.15 -12.91
N ALA A 817 -5.89 28.26 -13.85
CA ALA A 817 -4.56 28.10 -14.41
C ALA A 817 -3.90 29.48 -14.64
N GLY A 818 -2.83 29.74 -13.90
CA GLY A 818 -1.99 30.92 -14.05
C GLY A 818 -2.43 32.15 -13.24
N MET A 819 -1.93 32.27 -12.01
CA MET A 819 -1.33 33.53 -11.52
C MET A 819 -0.69 33.37 -10.13
N ASP A 820 0.65 33.49 -10.12
CA ASP A 820 1.47 34.35 -9.25
C ASP A 820 1.16 34.37 -7.74
N MET A 821 2.00 33.69 -6.95
CA MET A 821 2.20 34.01 -5.53
C MET A 821 3.38 34.99 -5.40
N PRO A 822 3.26 36.01 -4.55
CA PRO A 822 4.17 37.15 -4.53
C PRO A 822 5.58 36.75 -4.13
N ILE A 823 6.53 37.08 -5.01
CA ILE A 823 7.95 37.24 -4.65
C ILE A 823 8.02 38.42 -3.68
N ASP A 824 8.33 38.16 -2.41
CA ASP A 824 8.81 39.19 -1.47
C ASP A 824 10.31 39.35 -1.70
N ASP A 825 10.67 40.13 -2.74
CA ASP A 825 12.03 40.57 -2.94
C ASP A 825 12.33 41.69 -1.93
N GLY A 826 12.98 41.32 -0.83
CA GLY A 826 13.51 42.28 0.13
C GLY A 826 14.58 43.18 -0.49
N SER A 827 14.18 44.21 -1.26
CA SER A 827 15.03 45.33 -1.62
C SER A 827 14.25 46.64 -1.84
N ASP A 828 14.45 47.58 -0.92
CA ASP A 828 14.02 48.96 -1.06
C ASP A 828 14.81 49.67 -2.19
N GLY A 829 14.15 50.28 -3.18
CA GLY A 829 14.66 51.50 -3.81
C GLY A 829 14.50 51.69 -5.33
N GLU A 830 13.62 52.64 -5.68
CA GLU A 830 13.65 53.54 -6.85
C GLU A 830 13.80 52.96 -8.28
N GLU A 831 12.66 52.93 -8.98
CA GLU A 831 12.53 53.11 -10.45
C GLU A 831 13.38 54.29 -10.99
N PRO A 832 13.98 54.15 -12.20
CA PRO A 832 13.21 54.57 -13.38
C PRO A 832 13.46 53.81 -14.70
N ALA A 833 12.36 53.53 -15.40
CA ALA A 833 12.12 53.68 -16.83
C ALA A 833 13.29 53.54 -17.84
N GLY A 834 13.25 52.48 -18.66
CA GLY A 834 14.04 52.35 -19.89
C GLY A 834 13.39 51.42 -20.91
N THR A 835 12.65 51.99 -21.87
CA THR A 835 12.09 51.29 -23.03
C THR A 835 13.18 50.91 -24.03
N ILE A 836 13.52 49.62 -24.24
CA ILE A 836 14.23 49.13 -25.44
C ILE A 836 13.76 47.68 -25.76
N VAL A 837 12.88 47.52 -26.75
CA VAL A 837 13.11 46.89 -28.08
C VAL A 837 13.22 45.36 -28.05
N ASP A 838 12.12 44.74 -28.47
CA ASP A 838 11.98 43.40 -29.05
C ASP A 838 13.12 43.06 -30.04
N THR A 839 13.89 42.04 -29.69
CA THR A 839 14.56 41.15 -30.64
C THR A 839 14.39 39.72 -30.15
N SER A 840 13.18 39.19 -30.34
CA SER A 840 12.95 37.75 -30.42
C SER A 840 13.68 37.18 -31.64
N SER A 841 14.70 36.35 -31.40
CA SER A 841 15.12 35.30 -32.34
C SER A 841 16.00 34.28 -31.62
N ASP A 842 15.50 33.05 -31.62
CA ASP A 842 16.21 31.77 -31.63
C ASP A 842 16.84 31.27 -30.33
N MET A 843 16.08 30.45 -29.60
CA MET A 843 16.52 29.17 -29.03
C MET A 843 15.28 28.25 -28.96
N ALA A 844 14.95 27.59 -30.07
CA ALA A 844 14.01 26.46 -30.07
C ALA A 844 14.76 25.21 -29.60
N ALA A 845 14.09 24.32 -28.87
CA ALA A 845 14.58 22.97 -28.57
C ALA A 845 14.98 22.24 -29.87
N PRO A 846 15.95 21.31 -29.83
CA PRO A 846 16.37 20.59 -31.03
C PRO A 846 15.26 19.65 -31.50
N GLU A 847 14.43 20.10 -32.45
CA GLU A 847 13.58 19.22 -33.26
C GLU A 847 14.47 18.34 -34.15
N LEU A 848 14.15 17.05 -34.27
CA LEU A 848 14.75 16.16 -35.27
C LEU A 848 14.40 16.67 -36.68
N ASP A 849 15.30 17.42 -37.31
CA ASP A 849 15.06 17.98 -38.65
C ASP A 849 15.42 16.98 -39.75
N PHE A 850 14.52 16.03 -39.98
CA PHE A 850 14.67 15.04 -41.08
C PHE A 850 14.75 15.71 -42.46
N ASN A 851 14.23 16.93 -42.64
CA ASN A 851 14.38 17.65 -43.91
C ASN A 851 15.81 18.18 -44.08
N ALA A 852 16.43 18.68 -43.02
CA ALA A 852 17.85 19.05 -43.04
C ALA A 852 18.76 17.84 -43.24
N GLY A 853 18.43 16.70 -42.62
CA GLY A 853 19.12 15.42 -42.87
C GLY A 853 19.04 14.96 -44.32
N VAL A 854 17.86 15.08 -44.95
CA VAL A 854 17.66 14.81 -46.39
C VAL A 854 18.46 15.77 -47.27
N ASP A 855 18.52 17.06 -46.92
CA ASP A 855 19.29 18.05 -47.67
C ASP A 855 20.80 17.77 -47.61
N TYR A 856 21.31 17.36 -46.44
CA TYR A 856 22.70 16.92 -46.29
C TYR A 856 22.99 15.68 -47.15
N LEU A 857 22.15 14.65 -47.06
CA LEU A 857 22.29 13.40 -47.82
C LEU A 857 22.18 13.61 -49.33
N SER A 858 21.31 14.50 -49.76
CA SER A 858 21.20 14.95 -51.16
C SER A 858 22.53 15.58 -51.63
N GLY A 859 23.19 16.35 -50.77
CA GLY A 859 24.53 16.90 -51.00
C GLY A 859 25.62 15.83 -51.15
N LEU A 860 25.44 14.65 -50.54
CA LEU A 860 26.30 13.48 -50.68
C LEU A 860 25.92 12.56 -51.87
N GLY A 861 24.83 12.88 -52.58
CA GLY A 861 24.33 12.09 -53.71
C GLY A 861 23.43 10.92 -53.31
N VAL A 862 22.96 10.88 -52.06
CA VAL A 862 21.98 9.92 -51.55
C VAL A 862 20.58 10.47 -51.79
N THR A 863 19.70 9.70 -52.43
CA THR A 863 18.32 10.13 -52.72
C THR A 863 17.34 9.39 -51.82
N MET A 864 16.70 10.11 -50.92
CA MET A 864 15.66 9.60 -50.02
C MET A 864 14.70 10.73 -49.62
N THR A 865 13.51 10.39 -49.11
CA THR A 865 12.57 11.35 -48.54
C THR A 865 12.73 11.48 -47.03
N ALA A 866 12.17 12.53 -46.42
CA ALA A 866 12.16 12.68 -44.97
C ALA A 866 11.49 11.49 -44.28
N ALA A 867 10.41 10.97 -44.86
CA ALA A 867 9.73 9.77 -44.38
C ALA A 867 10.58 8.49 -44.55
N ASP A 868 11.44 8.40 -45.57
CA ASP A 868 12.37 7.27 -45.72
C ASP A 868 13.51 7.35 -44.70
N LEU A 869 14.01 8.56 -44.42
CA LEU A 869 15.03 8.80 -43.40
C LEU A 869 14.46 8.56 -42.00
N GLU A 870 13.28 9.10 -41.72
CA GLU A 870 12.49 8.84 -40.52
C GLU A 870 12.23 7.34 -40.36
N ALA A 871 11.87 6.58 -41.40
CA ALA A 871 11.70 5.12 -41.30
C ALA A 871 13.01 4.35 -41.01
N VAL A 872 14.18 4.93 -41.29
CA VAL A 872 15.49 4.37 -40.91
C VAL A 872 15.78 4.62 -39.42
N PHE A 873 15.17 5.65 -38.82
CA PHE A 873 15.35 6.04 -37.42
C PHE A 873 14.15 5.73 -36.50
N GLY A 874 12.96 5.50 -37.05
CA GLY A 874 11.67 5.43 -36.37
C GLY A 874 11.24 4.02 -35.96
N SER A 875 12.20 3.13 -35.71
CA SER A 875 11.99 1.90 -34.95
C SER A 875 13.12 1.80 -33.95
N PRO A 876 12.87 1.92 -32.63
CA PRO A 876 13.93 1.84 -31.63
C PRO A 876 14.59 0.45 -31.63
N PRO A 877 15.93 0.37 -31.47
CA PRO A 877 16.87 1.49 -31.42
C PRO A 877 17.24 2.02 -32.83
N PRO A 878 17.59 3.32 -32.97
CA PRO A 878 18.15 3.83 -34.22
C PRO A 878 19.47 3.11 -34.54
N PRO A 879 19.82 2.93 -35.84
CA PRO A 879 21.01 2.18 -36.24
C PRO A 879 22.28 2.88 -35.78
N LEU A 880 23.30 2.09 -35.39
CA LEU A 880 24.64 2.61 -35.11
C LEU A 880 25.19 3.35 -36.34
N ALA A 881 26.09 4.34 -36.16
CA ALA A 881 26.67 5.10 -37.28
C ALA A 881 27.31 4.19 -38.35
N GLU A 882 27.83 3.03 -37.96
CA GLU A 882 28.39 2.02 -38.86
C GLU A 882 27.32 1.33 -39.73
N GLU A 883 26.17 1.02 -39.13
CA GLU A 883 25.01 0.40 -39.80
C GLU A 883 24.33 1.42 -40.71
N LEU A 884 24.20 2.66 -40.25
CA LEU A 884 23.67 3.77 -41.02
C LEU A 884 24.58 4.11 -42.22
N ALA A 885 25.89 4.14 -42.01
CA ALA A 885 26.86 4.32 -43.08
C ALA A 885 26.75 3.22 -44.14
N GLN A 886 26.53 1.98 -43.72
CA GLN A 886 26.33 0.85 -44.61
C GLN A 886 24.99 0.92 -45.35
N ALA A 887 23.90 1.26 -44.66
CA ALA A 887 22.55 1.37 -45.22
C ALA A 887 22.44 2.50 -46.25
N LEU A 888 23.06 3.65 -45.95
CA LEU A 888 23.03 4.84 -46.80
C LEU A 888 24.19 4.89 -47.81
N ASN A 889 25.13 3.93 -47.72
CA ASN A 889 26.34 3.86 -48.53
C ASN A 889 27.15 5.17 -48.49
N ILE A 890 27.31 5.71 -47.28
CA ILE A 890 28.13 6.88 -46.93
C ILE A 890 29.30 6.46 -46.03
N THR A 891 30.25 7.34 -45.74
CA THR A 891 31.30 7.03 -44.75
C THR A 891 30.74 7.09 -43.34
N ILE A 892 31.31 6.35 -42.39
CA ILE A 892 30.95 6.42 -40.96
C ILE A 892 30.95 7.88 -40.48
N GLN A 893 31.98 8.66 -40.82
CA GLN A 893 32.06 10.08 -40.48
C GLN A 893 30.95 10.96 -41.09
N GLN A 894 30.35 10.55 -42.19
CA GLN A 894 29.19 11.25 -42.79
C GLN A 894 27.88 10.83 -42.11
N ALA A 895 27.80 9.58 -41.64
CA ALA A 895 26.69 9.11 -40.82
C ALA A 895 26.71 9.78 -39.45
N GLU A 896 27.87 9.90 -38.81
CA GLU A 896 28.09 10.68 -37.57
C GLU A 896 27.66 12.13 -37.76
N THR A 897 28.13 12.81 -38.82
CA THR A 897 27.69 14.18 -39.13
C THR A 897 26.18 14.26 -39.36
N LEU A 898 25.56 13.31 -40.07
CA LEU A 898 24.12 13.26 -40.26
C LEU A 898 23.37 13.13 -38.92
N MET A 899 23.83 12.26 -38.04
CA MET A 899 23.24 12.02 -36.72
C MET A 899 23.41 13.25 -35.81
N ASN A 900 24.64 13.75 -35.67
CA ASN A 900 25.01 14.82 -34.74
C ASN A 900 24.50 16.20 -35.18
N ASP A 901 24.78 16.59 -36.43
CA ASP A 901 24.64 17.99 -36.87
C ASP A 901 23.28 18.28 -37.50
N TYR A 902 22.52 17.25 -37.89
CA TYR A 902 21.25 17.40 -38.61
C TYR A 902 20.08 16.71 -37.92
N LEU A 903 20.32 15.61 -37.22
CA LEU A 903 19.28 14.85 -36.52
C LEU A 903 19.40 14.96 -35.00
N GLY A 904 20.28 15.81 -34.45
CA GLY A 904 20.34 16.06 -33.00
C GLY A 904 20.67 14.84 -32.12
N LEU A 905 21.28 13.79 -32.69
CA LEU A 905 21.70 12.57 -31.99
C LEU A 905 23.23 12.59 -31.85
N PRO A 906 23.80 13.13 -30.75
CA PRO A 906 25.25 13.22 -30.58
C PRO A 906 25.92 11.84 -30.43
N ASP A 907 27.18 11.75 -30.90
CA ASP A 907 28.02 10.54 -30.97
C ASP A 907 28.05 9.72 -29.66
N LEU A 908 27.66 8.45 -29.75
CA LEU A 908 28.08 7.38 -28.83
C LEU A 908 29.55 7.02 -29.14
N ASP A 909 30.51 7.83 -28.66
CA ASP A 909 31.92 7.42 -28.63
C ASP A 909 32.11 6.34 -27.55
N LEU A 910 31.74 5.10 -27.88
CA LEU A 910 32.17 3.92 -27.13
C LEU A 910 33.67 3.77 -27.34
N GLY A 911 34.44 4.41 -26.45
CA GLY A 911 35.90 4.47 -26.49
C GLY A 911 36.58 3.10 -26.60
N MET A 912 36.72 2.57 -27.80
CA MET A 912 37.66 1.51 -28.13
C MET A 912 39.00 2.14 -28.50
N SER A 913 39.74 2.59 -27.48
CA SER A 913 41.16 2.84 -27.67
C SER A 913 41.89 1.51 -27.90
N SER A 914 42.59 1.44 -29.03
CA SER A 914 43.40 0.36 -29.56
C SER A 914 44.25 -0.43 -28.55
N MET A 915 44.24 -1.77 -28.69
CA MET A 915 45.44 -2.60 -28.59
C MET A 915 46.08 -2.79 -29.96
#